data_AF-A0AAD4EHF2-F1
#
_entry.id   AF-A0AAD4EHF2-F1
#
_cell.length_a   1.000
_cell.length_b   1.000
_cell.length_c   1.000
_cell.angle_alpha   90.00
_cell.angle_beta   90.00
_cell.angle_gamma   90.00
#
_symmetry.space_group_name_H-M   'P 1'
#
loop_
_entity.id
_entity.type
_entity.pdbx_description
1 polymer ?
#
loop_
_entity_poly.entity_id
_entity_poly.type
_entity_poly.pdbx_seq_one_letter_code
_entity_poly.pdbx_strand_id
1 'polypeptide(L)'
;MSFAAVGSSLRLSAGETQALKSLPVATQITAKRALQGSTADLGRLVDYISMLNSSRYCCLALIFHATLDSIQVPNYINPKTIPTIMRAKWSLMGLVKISTVTPSTSEGEDDPVTKYIVRKWDEVYPWMRFFARNCLPPPYDVSVTPPRPDLCNVFDAAKLCITPLSLICTQSEEGRHLLRSSISVQHFVAQLWILIGNLQGDVLQGDPGNTTDGLVSMLRASFALTNHVCVSESEDPDKITLPLSSYIQAAGGVKPVVFTLLRYIRRITRDAAAVEEPRSWTTGDRSIKQLHLYTVGLHYSFEFIKVISRQDVSCCAQLIRQGSIRTVVDAISQMLPKILVQANKELDFHPQLGLAGRQNVLWSGYAYIASAIRDADDGVACVCQAIDAGLIQTLEKGVVCPPHANRRDHPTRGRLGDIELLFLLATFFMYHRVVESIFRHWFRMQSAPMEKREIRDKGLGVALELVLTSTIDAMDHRSVQPINFHEYRCSGPGCPMCTSKFVSKKRQCAGCLVSIYCSEKCQRTAWHNGHKKWCQVLRCTVGPWGSRDIRKSLQVIAGFETSEISGMAKDVESRVREAQRQFPAFRDKLVLMLDMTVYPPEVHVLPVHKLEQFPGDDPIWPEIADEIRQRSDSPPKGYMFSVVKVHLGKSKFTLFSPSTALRMAFVDQYFSDDEASVDEDEMKDSKALGDQSIRT
;
A
#
# COMPACT_ATOMS: atom_id res chain seq x y z
N MET A 1 9.32 -20.50 -60.56
CA MET A 1 9.52 -19.08 -60.21
C MET A 1 10.81 -18.96 -59.40
N SER A 2 11.84 -18.38 -60.02
CA SER A 2 13.15 -18.15 -59.41
C SER A 2 13.03 -17.01 -58.40
N PHE A 3 13.29 -17.27 -57.11
CA PHE A 3 13.50 -16.22 -56.13
C PHE A 3 14.83 -15.54 -56.45
N ALA A 4 14.76 -14.42 -57.18
CA ALA A 4 15.88 -13.50 -57.26
C ALA A 4 16.26 -13.11 -55.82
N ALA A 5 17.48 -13.46 -55.41
CA ALA A 5 18.04 -13.00 -54.15
C ALA A 5 18.17 -11.48 -54.23
N VAL A 6 17.15 -10.77 -53.74
CA VAL A 6 17.23 -9.35 -53.45
C VAL A 6 18.21 -9.22 -52.29
N GLY A 7 19.49 -9.17 -52.62
CA GLY A 7 20.55 -8.72 -51.74
C GLY A 7 20.36 -7.22 -51.53
N SER A 8 19.38 -6.84 -50.72
CA SER A 8 19.28 -5.48 -50.19
C SER A 8 20.52 -5.29 -49.32
N SER A 9 21.62 -4.81 -49.91
CA SER A 9 22.77 -4.39 -49.12
C SER A 9 22.25 -3.32 -48.18
N LEU A 10 22.24 -3.58 -46.88
CA LEU A 10 21.93 -2.59 -45.87
C LEU A 10 22.83 -1.37 -46.11
N ARG A 11 22.26 -0.30 -46.66
CA ARG A 11 23.00 0.91 -46.99
C ARG A 11 23.08 1.76 -45.72
N LEU A 12 24.21 1.64 -45.03
CA LEU A 12 24.58 2.63 -44.03
C LEU A 12 24.70 3.99 -44.71
N SER A 13 24.23 5.04 -44.05
CA SER A 13 24.47 6.41 -44.47
C SER A 13 25.97 6.73 -44.47
N ALA A 14 26.36 7.81 -45.16
CA ALA A 14 27.76 8.26 -45.17
C ALA A 14 28.27 8.56 -43.75
N GLY A 15 27.41 9.13 -42.89
CA GLY A 15 27.72 9.40 -41.49
C GLY A 15 27.94 8.13 -40.67
N GLU A 16 27.06 7.13 -40.83
CA GLU A 16 27.20 5.83 -40.15
C GLU A 16 28.46 5.08 -40.62
N THR A 17 28.76 5.14 -41.92
CA THR A 17 29.99 4.55 -42.48
C THR A 17 31.23 5.21 -41.92
N GLN A 18 31.21 6.54 -41.74
CA GLN A 18 32.31 7.27 -41.12
C GLN A 18 32.43 6.94 -39.63
N ALA A 19 31.31 6.77 -38.93
CA ALA A 19 31.29 6.35 -37.53
C ALA A 19 31.93 4.96 -37.35
N LEU A 20 31.66 4.01 -38.25
CA LEU A 20 32.31 2.69 -38.24
C LEU A 20 33.83 2.76 -38.40
N LYS A 21 34.35 3.69 -39.20
CA LYS A 21 35.81 3.86 -39.38
C LYS A 21 36.53 4.28 -38.07
N SER A 22 35.78 4.77 -37.08
CA SER A 22 36.34 5.12 -35.76
C SER A 22 36.60 3.91 -34.84
N LEU A 23 36.08 2.73 -35.19
CA LEU A 23 36.27 1.47 -34.45
C LEU A 23 37.66 0.87 -34.75
N PRO A 24 38.21 0.01 -33.88
CA PRO A 24 39.41 -0.77 -34.21
C PRO A 24 39.22 -1.58 -35.50
N VAL A 25 40.26 -1.72 -36.32
CA VAL A 25 40.20 -2.40 -37.63
C VAL A 25 39.61 -3.82 -37.52
N ALA A 26 40.01 -4.58 -36.49
CA ALA A 26 39.45 -5.91 -36.23
C ALA A 26 37.92 -5.85 -36.01
N THR A 27 37.44 -4.91 -35.20
CA THR A 27 36.01 -4.68 -34.97
C THR A 27 35.30 -4.24 -36.25
N GLN A 28 35.92 -3.42 -37.11
CA GLN A 28 35.36 -3.03 -38.41
C GLN A 28 35.16 -4.23 -39.35
N ILE A 29 36.14 -5.15 -39.40
CA ILE A 29 36.04 -6.37 -40.21
C ILE A 29 34.91 -7.26 -39.69
N THR A 30 34.83 -7.47 -38.38
CA THR A 30 33.74 -8.22 -37.74
C THR A 30 32.38 -7.56 -38.01
N ALA A 31 32.28 -6.23 -37.88
CA ALA A 31 31.10 -5.44 -38.21
C ALA A 31 30.64 -5.63 -39.66
N LYS A 32 31.57 -5.56 -40.62
CA LYS A 32 31.26 -5.77 -42.04
C LYS A 32 30.72 -7.17 -42.29
N ARG A 33 31.32 -8.21 -41.69
CA ARG A 33 30.86 -9.60 -41.83
C ARG A 33 29.50 -9.82 -41.15
N ALA A 34 29.26 -9.19 -40.00
CA ALA A 34 27.97 -9.23 -39.32
C ALA A 34 26.87 -8.61 -40.19
N LEU A 35 27.12 -7.45 -40.81
CA LEU A 35 26.19 -6.82 -41.77
C LEU A 35 25.95 -7.67 -43.03
N GLN A 36 26.91 -8.50 -43.42
CA GLN A 36 26.77 -9.49 -44.49
C GLN A 36 26.00 -10.75 -44.07
N GLY A 37 25.56 -10.84 -42.81
CA GLY A 37 24.71 -11.90 -42.29
C GLY A 37 25.40 -12.95 -41.41
N SER A 38 26.68 -12.78 -41.05
CA SER A 38 27.37 -13.70 -40.15
C SER A 38 26.87 -13.57 -38.70
N THR A 39 26.15 -14.58 -38.22
CA THR A 39 25.65 -14.65 -36.83
C THR A 39 26.78 -14.78 -35.81
N ALA A 40 27.85 -15.50 -36.15
CA ALA A 40 29.01 -15.67 -35.27
C ALA A 40 29.77 -14.36 -35.07
N ASP A 41 29.95 -13.58 -36.15
CA ASP A 41 30.56 -12.25 -36.05
C ASP A 41 29.69 -11.29 -35.22
N LEU A 42 28.37 -11.36 -35.36
CA LEU A 42 27.44 -10.57 -34.58
C LEU A 42 27.54 -10.90 -33.08
N GLY A 43 27.61 -12.18 -32.72
CA GLY A 43 27.89 -12.62 -31.35
C GLY A 43 29.22 -12.06 -30.81
N ARG A 44 30.30 -12.15 -31.61
CA ARG A 44 31.60 -11.55 -31.25
C ARG A 44 31.54 -10.03 -31.01
N LEU A 45 30.71 -9.31 -31.78
CA LEU A 45 30.50 -7.88 -31.54
C LEU A 45 29.86 -7.62 -30.17
N VAL A 46 28.94 -8.48 -29.73
CA VAL A 46 28.34 -8.36 -28.39
C VAL A 46 29.40 -8.50 -27.31
N ASP A 47 30.33 -9.44 -27.47
CA ASP A 47 31.43 -9.64 -26.52
C ASP A 47 32.38 -8.41 -26.48
N TYR A 48 32.67 -7.83 -27.65
CA TYR A 48 33.52 -6.64 -27.77
C TYR A 48 32.96 -5.40 -27.07
N ILE A 49 31.65 -5.30 -26.83
CA ILE A 49 31.07 -4.12 -26.15
C ILE A 49 31.76 -3.86 -24.81
N SER A 50 32.08 -4.91 -24.06
CA SER A 50 32.72 -4.76 -22.73
C SER A 50 34.16 -4.24 -22.80
N MET A 51 34.79 -4.23 -23.99
CA MET A 51 36.17 -3.79 -24.22
C MET A 51 36.25 -2.41 -24.87
N LEU A 52 35.12 -1.81 -25.25
CA LEU A 52 35.08 -0.55 -26.01
C LEU A 52 34.80 0.65 -25.08
N ASN A 53 35.28 1.82 -25.49
CA ASN A 53 34.98 3.09 -24.81
C ASN A 53 33.55 3.56 -25.15
N SER A 54 32.93 4.30 -24.23
CA SER A 54 31.53 4.75 -24.32
C SER A 54 31.16 5.50 -25.60
N SER A 55 32.07 6.32 -26.13
CA SER A 55 31.85 7.08 -27.37
C SER A 55 31.65 6.21 -28.62
N ARG A 56 32.06 4.94 -28.57
CA ARG A 56 31.98 4.00 -29.71
C ARG A 56 30.70 3.14 -29.71
N TYR A 57 29.93 3.17 -28.62
CA TYR A 57 28.72 2.38 -28.48
C TYR A 57 27.65 2.73 -29.51
N CYS A 58 27.49 4.03 -29.81
CA CYS A 58 26.55 4.49 -30.84
C CYS A 58 26.85 3.86 -32.22
N CYS A 59 28.14 3.64 -32.56
CA CYS A 59 28.52 3.01 -33.83
C CYS A 59 28.05 1.56 -33.92
N LEU A 60 28.13 0.81 -32.82
CA LEU A 60 27.69 -0.58 -32.77
C LEU A 60 26.16 -0.70 -32.70
N ALA A 61 25.48 0.23 -32.02
CA ALA A 61 24.02 0.27 -31.97
C ALA A 61 23.40 0.33 -33.38
N LEU A 62 24.01 1.10 -34.28
CA LEU A 62 23.62 1.18 -35.69
C LEU A 62 23.72 -0.17 -36.41
N ILE A 63 24.80 -0.93 -36.18
CA ILE A 63 25.00 -2.26 -36.78
C ILE A 63 23.91 -3.23 -36.30
N PHE A 64 23.71 -3.32 -34.98
CA PHE A 64 22.72 -4.23 -34.41
C PHE A 64 21.34 -3.91 -34.94
N HIS A 65 20.99 -2.63 -34.95
CA HIS A 65 19.73 -2.16 -35.48
C HIS A 65 19.54 -2.46 -36.97
N ALA A 66 20.56 -2.25 -37.81
CA ALA A 66 20.50 -2.53 -39.25
C ALA A 66 20.10 -3.99 -39.56
N THR A 67 20.32 -4.92 -38.62
CA THR A 67 19.94 -6.33 -38.79
C THR A 67 18.55 -6.69 -38.23
N LEU A 68 17.82 -5.74 -37.64
CA LEU A 68 16.48 -5.91 -37.04
C LEU A 68 15.35 -5.48 -37.98
N ASP A 69 15.45 -5.81 -39.26
CA ASP A 69 14.40 -5.51 -40.24
C ASP A 69 13.07 -6.19 -39.85
N SER A 70 12.03 -5.39 -39.59
CA SER A 70 10.72 -5.88 -39.15
C SER A 70 10.00 -6.70 -40.21
N ILE A 71 10.33 -6.50 -41.50
CA ILE A 71 9.76 -7.27 -42.62
C ILE A 71 10.27 -8.72 -42.59
N GLN A 72 11.43 -8.96 -41.98
CA GLN A 72 12.05 -10.29 -41.92
C GLN A 72 11.56 -11.14 -40.74
N VAL A 73 10.65 -10.63 -39.90
CA VAL A 73 10.09 -11.39 -38.77
C VAL A 73 9.27 -12.57 -39.31
N PRO A 74 9.71 -13.83 -39.07
CA PRO A 74 9.02 -14.97 -39.65
C PRO A 74 7.73 -15.30 -38.88
N ASN A 75 6.70 -15.72 -39.60
CA ASN A 75 5.44 -16.18 -38.99
C ASN A 75 5.57 -17.52 -38.25
N TYR A 76 6.55 -18.34 -38.64
CA TYR A 76 6.79 -19.68 -38.08
C TYR A 76 8.29 -19.98 -38.08
N ILE A 77 8.72 -20.78 -37.10
CA ILE A 77 10.11 -21.24 -36.99
C ILE A 77 10.31 -22.41 -37.97
N ASN A 78 11.26 -22.26 -38.89
CA ASN A 78 11.70 -23.34 -39.77
C ASN A 78 13.21 -23.21 -40.06
N PRO A 79 13.90 -24.24 -40.57
CA PRO A 79 15.35 -24.20 -40.79
C PRO A 79 15.86 -23.00 -41.62
N LYS A 80 15.06 -22.49 -42.57
CA LYS A 80 15.45 -21.35 -43.43
C LYS A 80 15.39 -20.02 -42.68
N THR A 81 14.56 -19.91 -41.64
CA THR A 81 14.40 -18.67 -40.86
C THR A 81 15.33 -18.62 -39.64
N ILE A 82 15.93 -19.74 -39.24
CA ILE A 82 16.87 -19.82 -38.10
C ILE A 82 17.98 -18.78 -38.19
N PRO A 83 18.70 -18.61 -39.32
CA PRO A 83 19.78 -17.61 -39.39
C PRO A 83 19.28 -16.19 -39.12
N THR A 84 18.12 -15.81 -39.65
CA THR A 84 17.51 -14.50 -39.40
C THR A 84 17.11 -14.32 -37.94
N ILE A 85 16.48 -15.33 -37.33
CA ILE A 85 16.12 -15.30 -35.89
C ILE A 85 17.37 -15.15 -35.02
N MET A 86 18.44 -15.89 -35.34
CA MET A 86 19.70 -15.80 -34.59
C MET A 86 20.38 -14.44 -34.76
N ARG A 87 20.31 -13.82 -35.94
CA ARG A 87 20.77 -12.44 -36.14
C ARG A 87 19.98 -11.47 -35.25
N ALA A 88 18.66 -11.55 -35.27
CA ALA A 88 17.81 -10.70 -34.43
C ALA A 88 18.10 -10.91 -32.93
N LYS A 89 18.30 -12.15 -32.48
CA LYS A 89 18.69 -12.48 -31.09
C LYS A 89 19.96 -11.73 -30.69
N TRP A 90 21.04 -11.91 -31.44
CA TRP A 90 22.33 -11.30 -31.11
C TRP A 90 22.29 -9.77 -31.21
N SER A 91 21.49 -9.22 -32.11
CA SER A 91 21.32 -7.77 -32.22
C SER A 91 20.56 -7.16 -31.07
N LEU A 92 19.47 -7.78 -30.64
CA LEU A 92 18.79 -7.33 -29.43
C LEU A 92 19.68 -7.49 -28.20
N MET A 93 20.46 -8.58 -28.10
CA MET A 93 21.46 -8.74 -27.03
C MET A 93 22.53 -7.64 -27.07
N GLY A 94 23.00 -7.27 -28.25
CA GLY A 94 23.97 -6.21 -28.46
C GLY A 94 23.44 -4.84 -28.02
N LEU A 95 22.21 -4.50 -28.42
CA LEU A 95 21.52 -3.29 -27.97
C LEU A 95 21.38 -3.27 -26.45
N VAL A 96 20.87 -4.35 -25.85
CA VAL A 96 20.76 -4.49 -24.40
C VAL A 96 22.12 -4.30 -23.72
N LYS A 97 23.16 -4.96 -24.23
CA LYS A 97 24.49 -4.92 -23.63
C LYS A 97 25.08 -3.52 -23.69
N ILE A 98 25.01 -2.83 -24.84
CA ILE A 98 25.44 -1.44 -24.98
C ILE A 98 24.79 -0.58 -23.90
N SER A 99 23.48 -0.69 -23.77
CA SER A 99 22.72 0.14 -22.87
C SER A 99 23.03 -0.12 -21.39
N THR A 100 23.36 -1.36 -21.03
CA THR A 100 23.80 -1.69 -19.66
C THR A 100 25.21 -1.18 -19.32
N VAL A 101 26.08 -0.95 -20.31
CA VAL A 101 27.45 -0.47 -20.09
C VAL A 101 27.60 1.03 -20.32
N THR A 102 26.56 1.69 -20.84
CA THR A 102 26.58 3.14 -21.05
C THR A 102 26.30 3.81 -19.71
N PRO A 103 27.24 4.60 -19.17
CA PRO A 103 27.02 5.29 -17.90
C PRO A 103 25.81 6.22 -18.05
N SER A 104 24.97 6.27 -17.02
CA SER A 104 23.89 7.25 -16.96
C SER A 104 24.48 8.65 -17.11
N THR A 105 24.02 9.37 -18.13
CA THR A 105 24.29 10.80 -18.32
C THR A 105 23.82 11.60 -17.10
N SER A 106 24.33 12.82 -16.96
CA SER A 106 23.85 13.75 -15.93
C SER A 106 22.32 13.85 -15.95
N GLU A 107 21.72 14.01 -14.77
CA GLU A 107 20.27 14.07 -14.58
C GLU A 107 19.62 14.99 -15.63
N GLY A 108 18.81 14.40 -16.53
CA GLY A 108 17.96 15.13 -17.48
C GLY A 108 18.32 14.97 -18.96
N GLU A 109 19.50 14.48 -19.33
CA GLU A 109 19.80 14.20 -20.75
C GLU A 109 19.48 12.75 -21.11
N ASP A 110 18.64 12.54 -22.12
CA ASP A 110 18.35 11.19 -22.64
C ASP A 110 19.65 10.54 -23.14
N ASP A 111 19.84 9.27 -22.77
CA ASP A 111 20.93 8.47 -23.31
C ASP A 111 20.77 8.33 -24.84
N PRO A 112 21.79 8.66 -25.65
CA PRO A 112 21.69 8.65 -27.11
C PRO A 112 21.34 7.28 -27.68
N VAL A 113 21.76 6.20 -27.02
CA VAL A 113 21.42 4.83 -27.46
C VAL A 113 19.94 4.55 -27.20
N THR A 114 19.43 4.91 -26.03
CA THR A 114 18.02 4.75 -25.67
C THR A 114 17.13 5.59 -26.58
N LYS A 115 17.50 6.84 -26.84
CA LYS A 115 16.80 7.72 -27.80
C LYS A 115 16.79 7.10 -29.21
N TYR A 116 17.89 6.47 -29.60
CA TYR A 116 17.97 5.74 -30.86
C TYR A 116 17.04 4.53 -30.89
N ILE A 117 17.00 3.71 -29.83
CA ILE A 117 16.08 2.56 -29.70
C ILE A 117 14.62 3.02 -29.80
N VAL A 118 14.25 4.12 -29.13
CA VAL A 118 12.88 4.67 -29.17
C VAL A 118 12.50 5.15 -30.58
N ARG A 119 13.39 5.87 -31.27
CA ARG A 119 13.17 6.31 -32.67
C ARG A 119 13.01 5.16 -33.65
N LYS A 120 13.52 3.99 -33.28
CA LYS A 120 13.55 2.78 -34.07
C LYS A 120 12.66 1.67 -33.52
N TRP A 121 11.70 2.05 -32.69
CA TRP A 121 10.85 1.11 -31.99
C TRP A 121 10.09 0.17 -32.94
N ASP A 122 9.65 0.67 -34.09
CA ASP A 122 8.91 -0.11 -35.10
C ASP A 122 9.73 -1.26 -35.71
N GLU A 123 11.05 -1.21 -35.60
CA GLU A 123 11.97 -2.28 -36.05
C GLU A 123 12.24 -3.27 -34.90
N VAL A 124 12.41 -2.76 -33.68
CA VAL A 124 12.75 -3.56 -32.48
C VAL A 124 11.53 -4.35 -31.93
N TYR A 125 10.37 -3.70 -31.85
CA TYR A 125 9.16 -4.24 -31.21
C TYR A 125 8.63 -5.53 -31.85
N PRO A 126 8.57 -5.67 -33.19
CA PRO A 126 8.13 -6.91 -33.83
C PRO A 126 9.00 -8.13 -33.45
N TRP A 127 10.32 -7.95 -33.35
CA TRP A 127 11.23 -9.00 -32.92
C TRP A 127 11.04 -9.37 -31.45
N MET A 128 10.82 -8.39 -30.57
CA MET A 128 10.49 -8.65 -29.17
C MET A 128 9.19 -9.48 -29.03
N ARG A 129 8.14 -9.13 -29.78
CA ARG A 129 6.90 -9.94 -29.82
C ARG A 129 7.16 -11.35 -30.33
N PHE A 130 8.01 -11.50 -31.35
CA PHE A 130 8.37 -12.80 -31.88
C PHE A 130 9.03 -13.69 -30.81
N PHE A 131 10.02 -13.18 -30.08
CA PHE A 131 10.69 -13.93 -29.01
C PHE A 131 9.74 -14.23 -27.85
N ALA A 132 8.92 -13.27 -27.43
CA ALA A 132 7.93 -13.51 -26.38
C ALA A 132 6.94 -14.63 -26.77
N ARG A 133 6.39 -14.59 -27.99
CA ARG A 133 5.40 -15.57 -28.45
C ARG A 133 5.99 -16.97 -28.64
N ASN A 134 7.19 -17.07 -29.18
CA ASN A 134 7.74 -18.35 -29.62
C ASN A 134 8.74 -18.98 -28.65
N CYS A 135 9.37 -18.19 -27.76
CA CYS A 135 10.43 -18.67 -26.88
C CYS A 135 10.01 -18.69 -25.40
N LEU A 136 8.97 -17.96 -25.00
CA LEU A 136 8.38 -18.11 -23.66
C LEU A 136 7.30 -19.22 -23.69
N PRO A 137 7.09 -19.95 -22.59
CA PRO A 137 6.07 -20.99 -22.52
C PRO A 137 4.68 -20.33 -22.45
N PRO A 138 3.65 -20.88 -23.11
CA PRO A 138 2.29 -20.36 -23.00
C PRO A 138 1.78 -20.53 -21.55
N PRO A 139 0.85 -19.67 -21.09
CA PRO A 139 0.41 -19.67 -19.70
C PRO A 139 -0.40 -20.90 -19.25
N TYR A 140 -0.77 -21.81 -20.17
CA TYR A 140 -1.73 -22.89 -19.89
C TYR A 140 -1.26 -24.32 -20.17
N ASP A 141 -0.05 -24.55 -20.69
CA ASP A 141 0.41 -25.93 -20.94
C ASP A 141 1.93 -26.02 -21.04
N VAL A 142 2.58 -26.53 -19.98
CA VAL A 142 4.02 -26.84 -19.95
C VAL A 142 4.28 -28.25 -20.48
N SER A 143 3.25 -29.10 -20.57
CA SER A 143 3.42 -30.53 -20.87
C SER A 143 3.48 -30.88 -22.36
N VAL A 144 3.09 -29.95 -23.25
CA VAL A 144 2.90 -30.25 -24.69
C VAL A 144 3.87 -29.50 -25.62
N THR A 145 4.89 -28.81 -25.11
CA THR A 145 5.82 -28.10 -26.00
C THR A 145 6.74 -29.07 -26.75
N PRO A 146 6.67 -29.15 -28.10
CA PRO A 146 7.62 -29.95 -28.87
C PRO A 146 9.06 -29.46 -28.61
N PRO A 147 10.08 -30.33 -28.75
CA PRO A 147 11.48 -29.94 -28.58
C PRO A 147 11.77 -28.73 -29.46
N ARG A 148 11.92 -27.56 -28.81
CA ARG A 148 12.21 -26.32 -29.53
C ARG A 148 13.67 -26.40 -29.99
N PRO A 149 13.98 -26.05 -31.24
CA PRO A 149 15.37 -25.85 -31.64
C PRO A 149 16.04 -24.87 -30.67
N ASP A 150 17.33 -25.08 -30.37
CA ASP A 150 18.13 -24.31 -29.42
C ASP A 150 18.41 -22.88 -29.93
N LEU A 151 17.33 -22.12 -30.12
CA LEU A 151 17.34 -20.74 -30.62
C LEU A 151 17.54 -19.77 -29.47
N CYS A 152 16.74 -19.94 -28.43
CA CYS A 152 16.64 -19.02 -27.32
C CYS A 152 16.00 -19.73 -26.14
N ASN A 153 16.72 -19.86 -25.03
CA ASN A 153 16.14 -20.36 -23.80
C ASN A 153 15.15 -19.33 -23.23
N VAL A 154 14.31 -19.74 -22.28
CA VAL A 154 13.26 -18.89 -21.69
C VAL A 154 13.85 -17.64 -21.04
N PHE A 155 15.02 -17.78 -20.43
CA PHE A 155 15.72 -16.69 -19.75
C PHE A 155 16.21 -15.62 -20.74
N ASP A 156 16.89 -16.02 -21.81
CA ASP A 156 17.34 -15.15 -22.90
C ASP A 156 16.13 -14.42 -23.51
N ALA A 157 15.04 -15.15 -23.79
CA ALA A 157 13.83 -14.56 -24.35
C ALA A 157 13.23 -13.49 -23.42
N ALA A 158 13.16 -13.77 -22.12
CA ALA A 158 12.70 -12.81 -21.11
C ALA A 158 13.60 -11.57 -21.07
N LYS A 159 14.93 -11.77 -21.11
CA LYS A 159 15.92 -10.67 -21.13
C LYS A 159 15.80 -9.80 -22.37
N LEU A 160 15.67 -10.42 -23.55
CA LEU A 160 15.49 -9.72 -24.82
C LEU A 160 14.21 -8.88 -24.86
N CYS A 161 13.16 -9.31 -24.14
CA CYS A 161 11.90 -8.58 -24.09
C CYS A 161 11.87 -7.51 -22.99
N ILE A 162 12.39 -7.79 -21.79
CA ILE A 162 12.25 -6.89 -20.65
C ILE A 162 13.31 -5.79 -20.65
N THR A 163 14.58 -6.12 -20.93
CA THR A 163 15.66 -5.15 -20.73
C THR A 163 15.54 -3.91 -21.63
N PRO A 164 15.17 -4.03 -22.93
CA PRO A 164 14.91 -2.84 -23.74
C PRO A 164 13.78 -1.96 -23.18
N LEU A 165 12.69 -2.56 -22.70
CA LEU A 165 11.58 -1.83 -22.08
C LEU A 165 12.03 -1.09 -20.82
N SER A 166 12.75 -1.77 -19.94
CA SER A 166 13.26 -1.17 -18.71
C SER A 166 14.22 -0.02 -18.98
N LEU A 167 15.01 -0.12 -20.03
CA LEU A 167 15.96 0.91 -20.41
C LEU A 167 15.24 2.17 -20.88
N ILE A 168 14.28 2.02 -21.81
CA ILE A 168 13.51 3.18 -22.28
C ILE A 168 12.69 3.80 -21.13
N CYS A 169 12.28 3.02 -20.12
CA CYS A 169 11.67 3.56 -18.90
C CYS A 169 12.62 4.46 -18.12
N THR A 170 13.85 3.99 -17.85
CA THR A 170 14.79 4.67 -16.97
C THR A 170 15.50 5.84 -17.64
N GLN A 171 15.78 5.73 -18.94
CA GLN A 171 16.74 6.62 -19.61
C GLN A 171 16.16 7.50 -20.73
N SER A 172 14.87 7.41 -21.05
CA SER A 172 14.27 8.25 -22.10
C SER A 172 12.87 8.74 -21.76
N GLU A 173 12.65 10.05 -21.83
CA GLU A 173 11.32 10.63 -21.66
C GLU A 173 10.38 10.27 -22.83
N GLU A 174 10.87 10.26 -24.07
CA GLU A 174 10.06 9.79 -25.20
C GLU A 174 9.75 8.30 -25.08
N GLY A 175 10.66 7.50 -24.52
CA GLY A 175 10.45 6.09 -24.21
C GLY A 175 9.33 5.86 -23.19
N ARG A 176 9.33 6.63 -22.10
CA ARG A 176 8.21 6.63 -21.12
C ARG A 176 6.90 7.05 -21.77
N HIS A 177 6.91 8.09 -22.60
CA HIS A 177 5.72 8.52 -23.33
C HIS A 177 5.19 7.42 -24.26
N LEU A 178 6.08 6.75 -25.01
CA LEU A 178 5.71 5.61 -25.87
C LEU A 178 5.01 4.50 -25.08
N LEU A 179 5.50 4.16 -23.89
CA LEU A 179 4.90 3.14 -23.01
C LEU A 179 3.51 3.54 -22.48
N ARG A 180 3.26 4.84 -22.27
CA ARG A 180 1.98 5.36 -21.75
C ARG A 180 0.95 5.60 -22.85
N SER A 181 1.38 5.92 -24.07
CA SER A 181 0.52 6.37 -25.17
C SER A 181 0.23 5.28 -26.21
N SER A 182 1.06 4.22 -26.29
CA SER A 182 0.89 3.16 -27.29
C SER A 182 0.15 1.94 -26.74
N ILE A 183 -1.06 1.70 -27.27
CA ILE A 183 -1.92 0.59 -26.82
C ILE A 183 -1.29 -0.77 -27.09
N SER A 184 -0.58 -0.92 -28.22
CA SER A 184 0.09 -2.17 -28.60
C SER A 184 1.26 -2.48 -27.66
N VAL A 185 1.96 -1.45 -27.20
CA VAL A 185 3.06 -1.59 -26.25
C VAL A 185 2.52 -1.93 -24.86
N GLN A 186 1.52 -1.22 -24.35
CA GLN A 186 0.87 -1.55 -23.08
C GLN A 186 0.32 -2.98 -23.08
N HIS A 187 -0.34 -3.39 -24.16
CA HIS A 187 -0.86 -4.75 -24.31
C HIS A 187 0.26 -5.79 -24.25
N PHE A 188 1.37 -5.52 -24.94
CA PHE A 188 2.53 -6.39 -24.92
C PHE A 188 3.15 -6.48 -23.51
N VAL A 189 3.35 -5.35 -22.83
CA VAL A 189 3.88 -5.30 -21.46
C VAL A 189 2.99 -6.10 -20.50
N ALA A 190 1.68 -5.84 -20.52
CA ALA A 190 0.71 -6.52 -19.67
C ALA A 190 0.72 -8.05 -19.88
N GLN A 191 0.67 -8.50 -21.14
CA GLN A 191 0.71 -9.93 -21.48
C GLN A 191 2.02 -10.58 -21.07
N LEU A 192 3.14 -9.94 -21.36
CA LEU A 192 4.47 -10.42 -20.99
C LEU A 192 4.60 -10.51 -19.45
N TRP A 193 3.96 -9.60 -18.71
CA TRP A 193 3.94 -9.59 -17.25
C TRP A 193 3.17 -10.74 -16.64
N ILE A 194 1.99 -11.03 -17.15
CA ILE A 194 1.24 -12.24 -16.75
C ILE A 194 2.05 -13.50 -17.08
N LEU A 195 2.66 -13.56 -18.27
CA LEU A 195 3.43 -14.71 -18.71
C LEU A 195 4.61 -14.99 -17.79
N ILE A 196 5.45 -13.98 -17.54
CA ILE A 196 6.66 -14.11 -16.73
C ILE A 196 6.33 -14.26 -15.24
N GLY A 197 5.28 -13.59 -14.76
CA GLY A 197 4.78 -13.74 -13.39
C GLY A 197 4.25 -15.14 -13.06
N ASN A 198 3.94 -15.95 -14.09
CA ASN A 198 3.54 -17.35 -13.94
C ASN A 198 4.73 -18.34 -14.04
N LEU A 199 5.90 -17.92 -14.52
CA LEU A 199 7.07 -18.81 -14.63
C LEU A 199 7.58 -19.19 -13.23
N GLN A 200 7.96 -20.45 -13.05
CA GLN A 200 8.59 -20.92 -11.82
C GLN A 200 10.04 -20.40 -11.67
N GLY A 201 10.66 -20.60 -10.51
CA GLY A 201 12.02 -20.12 -10.17
C GLY A 201 13.11 -20.72 -11.02
N ASP A 202 13.12 -22.04 -11.00
CA ASP A 202 13.94 -22.95 -11.78
C ASP A 202 13.96 -22.62 -13.29
N VAL A 203 12.80 -22.32 -13.90
CA VAL A 203 12.71 -22.02 -15.34
C VAL A 203 13.51 -20.76 -15.73
N LEU A 204 13.66 -19.80 -14.80
CA LEU A 204 14.42 -18.57 -15.02
C LEU A 204 15.87 -18.65 -14.55
N GLN A 205 16.29 -19.75 -13.90
CA GLN A 205 17.64 -19.88 -13.37
C GLN A 205 18.70 -20.14 -14.45
N GLY A 206 18.31 -20.42 -15.70
CA GLY A 206 19.21 -20.63 -16.83
C GLY A 206 20.29 -21.69 -16.56
N ASP A 207 21.32 -21.74 -17.41
CA ASP A 207 22.43 -22.67 -17.19
C ASP A 207 23.30 -22.17 -16.02
N PRO A 208 23.58 -23.01 -15.00
CA PRO A 208 24.29 -22.62 -13.77
C PRO A 208 25.67 -21.96 -13.99
N GLY A 209 26.28 -22.13 -15.18
CA GLY A 209 27.56 -21.51 -15.53
C GLY A 209 27.46 -20.16 -16.26
N ASN A 210 26.29 -19.82 -16.82
CA ASN A 210 26.13 -18.65 -17.70
C ASN A 210 25.22 -17.57 -17.12
N THR A 211 24.34 -17.90 -16.19
CA THR A 211 23.51 -16.91 -15.51
C THR A 211 24.30 -16.22 -14.43
N THR A 212 24.66 -14.96 -14.65
CA THR A 212 25.24 -14.16 -13.59
C THR A 212 24.21 -13.97 -12.48
N ASP A 213 24.62 -14.31 -11.27
CA ASP A 213 23.80 -14.20 -10.08
C ASP A 213 23.15 -12.82 -9.93
N GLY A 214 21.83 -12.79 -9.73
CA GLY A 214 21.05 -11.55 -9.59
C GLY A 214 20.37 -11.05 -10.88
N LEU A 215 20.60 -11.67 -12.05
CA LEU A 215 19.88 -11.28 -13.27
C LEU A 215 18.37 -11.48 -13.16
N VAL A 216 17.92 -12.55 -12.50
CA VAL A 216 16.47 -12.76 -12.28
C VAL A 216 15.90 -11.62 -11.44
N SER A 217 16.62 -11.19 -10.40
CA SER A 217 16.25 -10.04 -9.55
C SER A 217 16.18 -8.75 -10.37
N MET A 218 17.17 -8.52 -11.24
CA MET A 218 17.21 -7.39 -12.16
C MET A 218 16.01 -7.40 -13.11
N LEU A 219 15.75 -8.52 -13.79
CA LEU A 219 14.59 -8.66 -14.68
C LEU A 219 13.30 -8.36 -13.92
N ARG A 220 13.21 -8.78 -12.64
CA ARG A 220 12.01 -8.48 -11.87
C ARG A 220 11.84 -7.02 -11.52
N ALA A 221 12.93 -6.38 -11.08
CA ALA A 221 12.92 -4.95 -10.79
C ALA A 221 12.58 -4.11 -12.03
N SER A 222 13.24 -4.42 -13.14
CA SER A 222 13.00 -3.85 -14.47
C SER A 222 11.54 -3.95 -14.88
N PHE A 223 10.89 -5.08 -14.59
CA PHE A 223 9.53 -5.27 -14.98
C PHE A 223 8.54 -4.58 -14.06
N ALA A 224 8.75 -4.59 -12.75
CA ALA A 224 7.95 -3.78 -11.83
C ALA A 224 7.97 -2.30 -12.24
N LEU A 225 9.15 -1.77 -12.57
CA LEU A 225 9.30 -0.42 -13.12
C LEU A 225 8.50 -0.23 -14.42
N THR A 226 8.67 -1.13 -15.38
CA THR A 226 8.01 -1.00 -16.69
C THR A 226 6.48 -0.99 -16.55
N ASN A 227 5.93 -1.87 -15.71
CA ASN A 227 4.49 -1.93 -15.46
C ASN A 227 3.99 -0.65 -14.77
N HIS A 228 4.72 -0.15 -13.77
CA HIS A 228 4.42 1.13 -13.14
C HIS A 228 4.39 2.27 -14.17
N VAL A 229 5.47 2.44 -14.96
CA VAL A 229 5.56 3.51 -15.97
C VAL A 229 4.42 3.46 -16.98
N CYS A 230 3.99 2.26 -17.40
CA CYS A 230 2.89 2.09 -18.35
C CYS A 230 1.56 2.65 -17.83
N VAL A 231 1.29 2.59 -16.53
CA VAL A 231 0.01 3.00 -15.93
C VAL A 231 0.06 4.33 -15.18
N SER A 232 1.26 4.84 -14.92
CA SER A 232 1.44 6.13 -14.26
C SER A 232 0.98 7.28 -15.14
N GLU A 233 0.34 8.26 -14.51
CA GLU A 233 0.02 9.55 -15.11
C GLU A 233 1.34 10.25 -15.55
N SER A 234 1.29 10.97 -16.67
CA SER A 234 2.39 11.81 -17.11
C SER A 234 2.51 13.02 -16.18
N GLU A 235 3.74 13.46 -15.88
CA GLU A 235 3.97 14.72 -15.15
C GLU A 235 3.55 15.93 -15.98
N ASP A 236 3.66 15.80 -17.31
CA ASP A 236 3.19 16.76 -18.28
C ASP A 236 1.70 16.48 -18.56
N PRO A 237 0.77 17.38 -18.16
CA PRO A 237 -0.67 17.19 -18.34
C PRO A 237 -1.10 17.21 -19.82
N ASP A 238 -0.27 17.72 -20.73
CA ASP A 238 -0.58 17.76 -22.16
C ASP A 238 -0.28 16.42 -22.86
N LYS A 239 0.48 15.52 -22.21
CA LYS A 239 0.80 14.20 -22.75
C LYS A 239 -0.33 13.21 -22.47
N ILE A 240 -0.77 12.53 -23.53
CA ILE A 240 -1.85 11.54 -23.47
C ILE A 240 -1.36 10.29 -22.73
N THR A 241 -2.00 9.97 -21.61
CA THR A 241 -1.90 8.65 -20.96
C THR A 241 -3.12 7.82 -21.31
N LEU A 242 -2.91 6.59 -21.78
CA LEU A 242 -4.01 5.66 -22.06
C LEU A 242 -4.74 5.25 -20.77
N PRO A 243 -6.04 4.95 -20.84
CA PRO A 243 -6.80 4.53 -19.67
C PRO A 243 -6.31 3.16 -19.16
N LEU A 244 -6.26 3.02 -17.83
CA LEU A 244 -5.86 1.77 -17.15
C LEU A 244 -6.69 0.55 -17.60
N SER A 245 -7.94 0.76 -18.04
CA SER A 245 -8.82 -0.30 -18.54
C SER A 245 -8.23 -1.07 -19.73
N SER A 246 -7.48 -0.42 -20.63
CA SER A 246 -6.79 -1.08 -21.75
C SER A 246 -5.72 -2.05 -21.26
N TYR A 247 -4.91 -1.60 -20.29
CA TYR A 247 -3.88 -2.43 -19.65
C TYR A 247 -4.51 -3.63 -18.93
N ILE A 248 -5.58 -3.40 -18.14
CA ILE A 248 -6.31 -4.46 -17.43
C ILE A 248 -6.89 -5.48 -18.41
N GLN A 249 -7.51 -5.02 -19.51
CA GLN A 249 -8.08 -5.90 -20.53
C GLN A 249 -6.99 -6.78 -21.18
N ALA A 250 -5.84 -6.19 -21.51
CA ALA A 250 -4.73 -6.93 -22.11
C ALA A 250 -4.11 -7.97 -21.17
N ALA A 251 -4.11 -7.72 -19.87
CA ALA A 251 -3.71 -8.67 -18.85
C ALA A 251 -4.75 -9.81 -18.62
N GLY A 252 -5.91 -9.77 -19.28
CA GLY A 252 -6.98 -10.75 -19.09
C GLY A 252 -7.96 -10.41 -17.96
N GLY A 253 -8.00 -9.14 -17.53
CA GLY A 253 -8.93 -8.62 -16.53
C GLY A 253 -8.31 -8.34 -15.16
N VAL A 254 -9.14 -7.82 -14.24
CA VAL A 254 -8.73 -7.38 -12.89
C VAL A 254 -8.07 -8.51 -12.08
N LYS A 255 -8.64 -9.73 -12.14
CA LYS A 255 -8.14 -10.87 -11.36
C LYS A 255 -6.70 -11.23 -11.73
N PRO A 256 -6.34 -11.51 -13.01
CA PRO A 256 -4.96 -11.77 -13.40
C PRO A 256 -3.97 -10.68 -12.96
N VAL A 257 -4.33 -9.41 -13.10
CA VAL A 257 -3.48 -8.29 -12.67
C VAL A 257 -3.19 -8.39 -11.17
N VAL A 258 -4.25 -8.45 -10.36
CA VAL A 258 -4.11 -8.51 -8.90
C VAL A 258 -3.34 -9.74 -8.44
N PHE A 259 -3.66 -10.93 -8.95
CA PHE A 259 -2.97 -12.17 -8.54
C PHE A 259 -1.50 -12.16 -8.92
N THR A 260 -1.18 -11.67 -10.12
CA THR A 260 0.22 -11.62 -10.59
C THR A 260 1.01 -10.64 -9.75
N LEU A 261 0.47 -9.45 -9.45
CA LEU A 261 1.14 -8.44 -8.62
C LEU A 261 1.44 -8.93 -7.21
N LEU A 262 0.44 -9.50 -6.53
CA LEU A 262 0.64 -10.00 -5.17
C LEU A 262 1.60 -11.19 -5.14
N ARG A 263 1.57 -12.06 -6.16
CA ARG A 263 2.56 -13.14 -6.30
C ARG A 263 3.97 -12.56 -6.51
N TYR A 264 4.08 -11.49 -7.29
CA TYR A 264 5.34 -10.82 -7.57
C TYR A 264 5.98 -10.26 -6.31
N ILE A 265 5.21 -9.51 -5.52
CA ILE A 265 5.65 -8.95 -4.24
C ILE A 265 6.15 -10.07 -3.33
N ARG A 266 5.33 -11.12 -3.11
CA ARG A 266 5.71 -12.26 -2.25
C ARG A 266 6.99 -12.95 -2.71
N ARG A 267 7.19 -13.09 -4.01
CA ARG A 267 8.38 -13.75 -4.57
C ARG A 267 9.62 -12.89 -4.43
N ILE A 268 9.53 -11.59 -4.75
CA ILE A 268 10.65 -10.67 -4.52
C ILE A 268 11.02 -10.64 -3.04
N THR A 269 10.02 -10.54 -2.14
CA THR A 269 10.25 -10.56 -0.69
C THR A 269 10.96 -11.84 -0.25
N ARG A 270 10.49 -13.01 -0.68
CA ARG A 270 11.11 -14.29 -0.35
C ARG A 270 12.57 -14.35 -0.80
N ASP A 271 12.82 -13.95 -2.05
CA ASP A 271 14.16 -14.02 -2.62
C ASP A 271 15.10 -12.99 -1.95
N ALA A 272 14.58 -11.82 -1.57
CA ALA A 272 15.32 -10.84 -0.78
C ALA A 272 15.60 -11.32 0.66
N ALA A 273 14.65 -12.01 1.28
CA ALA A 273 14.83 -12.66 2.57
C ALA A 273 15.88 -13.78 2.52
N ALA A 274 16.09 -14.40 1.36
CA ALA A 274 17.13 -15.41 1.13
C ALA A 274 18.52 -14.85 0.79
N VAL A 275 18.67 -13.54 0.52
CA VAL A 275 19.99 -12.92 0.28
C VAL A 275 20.87 -13.05 1.53
N GLU A 276 22.06 -13.60 1.37
CA GLU A 276 23.07 -13.70 2.43
C GLU A 276 23.43 -12.31 3.00
N GLU A 277 23.76 -12.24 4.29
CA GLU A 277 24.24 -11.01 4.88
C GLU A 277 25.51 -10.51 4.16
N PRO A 278 25.59 -9.22 3.78
CA PRO A 278 26.77 -8.67 3.14
C PRO A 278 28.02 -8.91 3.97
N ARG A 279 29.09 -9.43 3.35
CA ARG A 279 30.39 -9.58 4.03
C ARG A 279 31.05 -8.23 4.25
N SER A 280 30.80 -7.30 3.32
CA SER A 280 31.27 -5.92 3.41
C SER A 280 30.16 -4.97 2.94
N TRP A 281 29.97 -3.87 3.65
CA TRP A 281 29.00 -2.83 3.25
C TRP A 281 29.56 -1.91 2.16
N THR A 282 29.97 -2.48 1.02
CA THR A 282 30.60 -1.75 -0.10
C THR A 282 29.81 -1.91 -1.41
N THR A 283 29.94 -0.96 -2.33
CA THR A 283 29.28 -1.03 -3.65
C THR A 283 29.74 -2.22 -4.50
N GLY A 284 30.88 -2.84 -4.15
CA GLY A 284 31.39 -4.05 -4.78
C GLY A 284 30.69 -5.33 -4.30
N ASP A 285 30.09 -5.31 -3.11
CA ASP A 285 29.48 -6.49 -2.49
C ASP A 285 28.25 -6.96 -3.28
N ARG A 286 28.25 -8.25 -3.60
CA ARG A 286 27.22 -8.88 -4.41
C ARG A 286 25.87 -8.91 -3.71
N SER A 287 25.83 -9.19 -2.41
CA SER A 287 24.58 -9.25 -1.64
C SER A 287 23.90 -7.88 -1.60
N ILE A 288 24.68 -6.81 -1.53
CA ILE A 288 24.15 -5.43 -1.55
C ILE A 288 23.53 -5.10 -2.89
N LYS A 289 24.19 -5.45 -4.00
CA LYS A 289 23.62 -5.26 -5.35
C LYS A 289 22.30 -6.01 -5.51
N GLN A 290 22.26 -7.26 -5.05
CA GLN A 290 21.04 -8.07 -5.11
C GLN A 290 19.92 -7.49 -4.24
N LEU A 291 20.23 -7.11 -3.00
CA LEU A 291 19.28 -6.49 -2.07
C LEU A 291 18.73 -5.18 -2.62
N HIS A 292 19.59 -4.36 -3.24
CA HIS A 292 19.18 -3.14 -3.92
C HIS A 292 18.20 -3.43 -5.06
N LEU A 293 18.50 -4.39 -5.94
CA LEU A 293 17.59 -4.76 -7.03
C LEU A 293 16.22 -5.21 -6.51
N TYR A 294 16.17 -6.00 -5.43
CA TYR A 294 14.89 -6.40 -4.83
C TYR A 294 14.14 -5.24 -4.18
N THR A 295 14.86 -4.31 -3.54
CA THR A 295 14.29 -3.10 -2.97
C THR A 295 13.65 -2.23 -4.06
N VAL A 296 14.37 -2.01 -5.17
CA VAL A 296 13.86 -1.28 -6.34
C VAL A 296 12.63 -1.98 -6.93
N GLY A 297 12.68 -3.31 -7.07
CA GLY A 297 11.54 -4.08 -7.58
C GLY A 297 10.31 -4.02 -6.68
N LEU A 298 10.49 -4.07 -5.35
CA LEU A 298 9.39 -3.89 -4.39
C LEU A 298 8.85 -2.47 -4.41
N HIS A 299 9.71 -1.45 -4.46
CA HIS A 299 9.31 -0.06 -4.53
C HIS A 299 8.37 0.18 -5.71
N TYR A 300 8.78 -0.22 -6.92
CA TYR A 300 7.93 -0.06 -8.10
C TYR A 300 6.70 -0.98 -8.09
N SER A 301 6.75 -2.14 -7.42
CA SER A 301 5.56 -2.97 -7.22
C SER A 301 4.55 -2.29 -6.29
N PHE A 302 5.03 -1.57 -5.26
CA PHE A 302 4.21 -0.78 -4.35
C PHE A 302 3.64 0.50 -4.98
N GLU A 303 4.40 1.15 -5.85
CA GLU A 303 3.87 2.26 -6.64
C GLU A 303 2.86 1.76 -7.67
N PHE A 304 3.11 0.61 -8.31
CA PHE A 304 2.16 0.02 -9.26
C PHE A 304 0.82 -0.36 -8.59
N ILE A 305 0.85 -1.05 -7.45
CA ILE A 305 -0.37 -1.41 -6.70
C ILE A 305 -1.15 -0.17 -6.24
N LYS A 306 -0.45 0.89 -5.82
CA LYS A 306 -1.06 2.16 -5.43
C LYS A 306 -1.74 2.86 -6.60
N VAL A 307 -1.06 2.96 -7.75
CA VAL A 307 -1.63 3.58 -8.96
C VAL A 307 -2.89 2.84 -9.42
N ILE A 308 -2.85 1.51 -9.54
CA ILE A 308 -4.02 0.76 -10.00
C ILE A 308 -5.18 0.78 -8.99
N SER A 309 -4.87 0.86 -7.69
CA SER A 309 -5.88 0.98 -6.64
C SER A 309 -6.58 2.34 -6.67
N ARG A 310 -5.85 3.42 -6.97
CA ARG A 310 -6.42 4.77 -7.10
C ARG A 310 -7.25 4.93 -8.37
N GLN A 311 -6.76 4.39 -9.50
CA GLN A 311 -7.38 4.61 -10.81
C GLN A 311 -8.56 3.66 -11.10
N ASP A 312 -8.65 2.49 -10.45
CA ASP A 312 -9.73 1.52 -10.69
C ASP A 312 -10.28 0.91 -9.39
N VAL A 313 -11.56 1.19 -9.10
CA VAL A 313 -12.26 0.72 -7.89
C VAL A 313 -12.37 -0.81 -7.83
N SER A 314 -12.48 -1.49 -8.97
CA SER A 314 -12.56 -2.96 -9.03
C SER A 314 -11.23 -3.60 -8.66
N CYS A 315 -10.11 -3.02 -9.12
CA CYS A 315 -8.76 -3.38 -8.71
C CYS A 315 -8.57 -3.16 -7.21
N CYS A 316 -8.92 -1.98 -6.67
CA CYS A 316 -8.84 -1.70 -5.23
C CYS A 316 -9.59 -2.74 -4.40
N ALA A 317 -10.87 -2.97 -4.72
CA ALA A 317 -11.70 -3.95 -4.02
C ALA A 317 -11.12 -5.38 -4.11
N GLN A 318 -10.65 -5.79 -5.28
CA GLN A 318 -10.05 -7.10 -5.48
C GLN A 318 -8.70 -7.22 -4.75
N LEU A 319 -7.87 -6.18 -4.71
CA LEU A 319 -6.60 -6.14 -3.97
C LEU A 319 -6.83 -6.31 -2.47
N ILE A 320 -7.77 -5.56 -1.90
CA ILE A 320 -8.13 -5.66 -0.47
C ILE A 320 -8.66 -7.07 -0.16
N ARG A 321 -9.53 -7.60 -1.02
CA ARG A 321 -10.08 -8.96 -0.88
C ARG A 321 -9.00 -10.04 -0.92
N GLN A 322 -7.94 -9.86 -1.72
CA GLN A 322 -6.84 -10.81 -1.85
C GLN A 322 -5.72 -10.62 -0.83
N GLY A 323 -5.92 -9.78 0.19
CA GLY A 323 -4.94 -9.60 1.27
C GLY A 323 -3.71 -8.81 0.82
N SER A 324 -3.89 -7.82 -0.05
CA SER A 324 -2.79 -6.95 -0.51
C SER A 324 -2.10 -6.21 0.64
N ILE A 325 -2.86 -5.66 1.58
CA ILE A 325 -2.34 -4.95 2.76
C ILE A 325 -1.44 -5.88 3.56
N ARG A 326 -1.93 -7.07 3.90
CA ARG A 326 -1.12 -8.10 4.57
C ARG A 326 0.15 -8.44 3.79
N THR A 327 0.03 -8.61 2.47
CA THR A 327 1.17 -8.93 1.61
C THR A 327 2.24 -7.83 1.63
N VAL A 328 1.84 -6.56 1.65
CA VAL A 328 2.75 -5.41 1.73
C VAL A 328 3.36 -5.29 3.12
N VAL A 329 2.58 -5.49 4.20
CA VAL A 329 3.11 -5.53 5.57
C VAL A 329 4.14 -6.66 5.69
N ASP A 330 3.81 -7.89 5.31
CA ASP A 330 4.73 -9.03 5.34
C ASP A 330 6.04 -8.75 4.57
N ALA A 331 5.94 -8.05 3.44
CA ALA A 331 7.09 -7.63 2.64
C ALA A 331 7.95 -6.62 3.37
N ILE A 332 7.35 -5.57 3.94
CA ILE A 332 8.06 -4.55 4.72
C ILE A 332 8.74 -5.22 5.93
N SER A 333 8.02 -6.03 6.70
CA SER A 333 8.50 -6.71 7.90
C SER A 333 9.76 -7.56 7.65
N GLN A 334 9.80 -8.26 6.51
CA GLN A 334 10.93 -9.10 6.13
C GLN A 334 12.11 -8.30 5.59
N MET A 335 11.84 -7.18 4.91
CA MET A 335 12.89 -6.34 4.33
C MET A 335 13.53 -5.41 5.35
N LEU A 336 12.76 -4.91 6.31
CA LEU A 336 13.15 -3.90 7.29
C LEU A 336 14.51 -4.20 7.95
N PRO A 337 14.77 -5.42 8.50
CA PRO A 337 16.03 -5.70 9.17
C PRO A 337 17.24 -5.70 8.22
N LYS A 338 17.03 -5.94 6.91
CA LYS A 338 18.11 -6.00 5.91
C LYS A 338 18.43 -4.64 5.31
N ILE A 339 17.42 -3.81 5.11
CA ILE A 339 17.58 -2.53 4.41
C ILE A 339 17.96 -1.38 5.35
N LEU A 340 17.70 -1.50 6.65
CA LEU A 340 17.99 -0.47 7.64
C LEU A 340 19.27 -0.73 8.45
N VAL A 341 20.08 -1.71 8.06
CA VAL A 341 21.43 -1.85 8.60
C VAL A 341 22.25 -0.64 8.17
N GLN A 342 22.73 0.11 9.16
CA GLN A 342 23.64 1.23 8.94
C GLN A 342 24.90 0.71 8.25
N ALA A 343 25.17 1.23 7.05
CA ALA A 343 26.36 0.86 6.30
C ALA A 343 27.54 1.75 6.71
N ASN A 344 28.65 1.67 5.98
CA ASN A 344 29.67 2.71 6.09
C ASN A 344 29.13 4.06 5.58
N LYS A 345 29.77 5.16 5.99
CA LYS A 345 29.34 6.52 5.60
C LYS A 345 29.20 6.64 4.08
N GLU A 346 30.13 6.09 3.31
CA GLU A 346 30.14 6.21 1.84
C GLU A 346 28.92 5.59 1.17
N LEU A 347 28.54 4.35 1.53
CA LEU A 347 27.42 3.66 0.92
C LEU A 347 26.10 4.34 1.29
N ASP A 348 25.93 4.75 2.55
CA ASP A 348 24.68 5.37 3.01
C ASP A 348 24.35 6.68 2.27
N PHE A 349 25.37 7.42 1.78
CA PHE A 349 25.19 8.64 0.98
C PHE A 349 25.07 8.39 -0.54
N HIS A 350 25.26 7.16 -1.00
CA HIS A 350 25.15 6.83 -2.41
C HIS A 350 23.72 7.11 -2.92
N PRO A 351 23.54 7.83 -4.06
CA PRO A 351 22.22 8.27 -4.51
C PRO A 351 21.23 7.13 -4.76
N GLN A 352 21.69 6.03 -5.36
CA GLN A 352 20.85 4.87 -5.68
C GLN A 352 20.91 3.75 -4.62
N LEU A 353 22.11 3.38 -4.18
CA LEU A 353 22.37 2.27 -3.25
C LEU A 353 22.27 2.64 -1.76
N GLY A 354 22.22 3.94 -1.45
CA GLY A 354 22.29 4.42 -0.08
C GLY A 354 21.01 4.26 0.72
N LEU A 355 21.06 4.72 1.96
CA LEU A 355 19.97 4.54 2.93
C LEU A 355 18.65 5.14 2.43
N ALA A 356 18.70 6.28 1.73
CA ALA A 356 17.53 6.92 1.14
C ALA A 356 16.83 6.03 0.09
N GLY A 357 17.60 5.51 -0.88
CA GLY A 357 17.08 4.58 -1.88
C GLY A 357 16.52 3.30 -1.25
N ARG A 358 17.16 2.83 -0.17
CA ARG A 358 16.68 1.70 0.64
C ARG A 358 15.38 2.03 1.38
N GLN A 359 15.21 3.23 1.91
CA GLN A 359 14.01 3.66 2.64
C GLN A 359 12.79 3.91 1.72
N ASN A 360 13.01 4.22 0.44
CA ASN A 360 11.91 4.43 -0.52
C ASN A 360 10.95 3.23 -0.65
N VAL A 361 11.42 1.99 -0.45
CA VAL A 361 10.52 0.82 -0.46
C VAL A 361 9.57 0.83 0.73
N LEU A 362 10.05 1.23 1.91
CA LEU A 362 9.24 1.32 3.12
C LEU A 362 8.18 2.40 2.96
N TRP A 363 8.62 3.56 2.47
CA TRP A 363 7.76 4.68 2.16
C TRP A 363 6.60 4.28 1.26
N SER A 364 6.91 3.73 0.08
CA SER A 364 5.88 3.35 -0.91
C SER A 364 4.93 2.30 -0.35
N GLY A 365 5.44 1.38 0.46
CA GLY A 365 4.63 0.38 1.14
C GLY A 365 3.66 0.99 2.16
N TYR A 366 4.14 1.86 3.05
CA TYR A 366 3.28 2.56 4.01
C TYR A 366 2.29 3.51 3.33
N ALA A 367 2.73 4.24 2.31
CA ALA A 367 1.87 5.12 1.52
C ALA A 367 0.76 4.35 0.81
N TYR A 368 1.04 3.15 0.29
CA TYR A 368 0.02 2.27 -0.25
C TYR A 368 -0.99 1.84 0.83
N ILE A 369 -0.51 1.37 1.99
CA ILE A 369 -1.40 0.93 3.09
C ILE A 369 -2.31 2.09 3.52
N ALA A 370 -1.77 3.30 3.67
CA ALA A 370 -2.53 4.48 4.04
C ALA A 370 -3.57 4.87 2.97
N SER A 371 -3.21 4.79 1.69
CA SER A 371 -4.16 5.00 0.58
C SER A 371 -5.26 3.94 0.61
N ALA A 372 -4.91 2.67 0.74
CA ALA A 372 -5.87 1.57 0.77
C ALA A 372 -6.86 1.70 1.94
N ILE A 373 -6.41 2.13 3.12
CA ILE A 373 -7.30 2.39 4.26
C ILE A 373 -8.27 3.55 3.97
N ARG A 374 -7.80 4.63 3.35
CA ARG A 374 -8.61 5.82 3.03
C ARG A 374 -9.57 5.61 1.87
N ASP A 375 -9.17 4.86 0.85
CA ASP A 375 -9.93 4.74 -0.39
C ASP A 375 -10.92 3.56 -0.37
N ALA A 376 -10.76 2.62 0.59
CA ALA A 376 -11.66 1.48 0.75
C ALA A 376 -13.08 1.90 1.17
N ASP A 377 -14.07 1.07 0.82
CA ASP A 377 -15.41 1.18 1.41
C ASP A 377 -15.45 0.66 2.85
N ASP A 378 -14.60 -0.32 3.18
CA ASP A 378 -14.43 -0.91 4.52
C ASP A 378 -12.99 -0.67 5.02
N GLY A 379 -12.74 0.56 5.47
CA GLY A 379 -11.45 0.94 6.07
C GLY A 379 -11.13 0.13 7.34
N VAL A 380 -12.15 -0.28 8.10
CA VAL A 380 -11.99 -1.11 9.30
C VAL A 380 -11.37 -2.47 8.96
N ALA A 381 -11.86 -3.16 7.93
CA ALA A 381 -11.26 -4.41 7.49
C ALA A 381 -9.81 -4.22 7.01
N CYS A 382 -9.50 -3.10 6.36
CA CYS A 382 -8.15 -2.78 5.91
C CYS A 382 -7.18 -2.60 7.09
N VAL A 383 -7.60 -1.85 8.11
CA VAL A 383 -6.84 -1.65 9.36
C VAL A 383 -6.65 -2.98 10.10
N CYS A 384 -7.70 -3.80 10.24
CA CYS A 384 -7.58 -5.13 10.83
C CYS A 384 -6.59 -6.01 10.06
N GLN A 385 -6.59 -6.00 8.71
CA GLN A 385 -5.61 -6.75 7.92
C GLN A 385 -4.17 -6.28 8.18
N ALA A 386 -3.96 -4.97 8.31
CA ALA A 386 -2.64 -4.41 8.57
C ALA A 386 -2.13 -4.80 9.97
N ILE A 387 -2.99 -4.65 10.99
CA ILE A 387 -2.66 -4.99 12.37
C ILE A 387 -2.45 -6.50 12.49
N ASP A 388 -3.37 -7.33 11.97
CA ASP A 388 -3.27 -8.80 12.00
C ASP A 388 -2.03 -9.34 11.25
N ALA A 389 -1.45 -8.54 10.35
CA ALA A 389 -0.20 -8.85 9.64
C ALA A 389 1.07 -8.38 10.38
N GLY A 390 0.92 -7.73 11.53
CA GLY A 390 2.02 -7.29 12.37
C GLY A 390 2.56 -5.89 12.07
N LEU A 391 1.73 -4.98 11.52
CA LEU A 391 2.18 -3.63 11.17
C LEU A 391 2.73 -2.85 12.38
N ILE A 392 2.10 -2.93 13.55
CA ILE A 392 2.55 -2.22 14.76
C ILE A 392 3.95 -2.69 15.18
N GLN A 393 4.18 -4.01 15.22
CA GLN A 393 5.49 -4.59 15.53
C GLN A 393 6.56 -4.20 14.51
N THR A 394 6.14 -4.01 13.26
CA THR A 394 7.02 -3.61 12.17
C THR A 394 7.46 -2.16 12.31
N LEU A 395 6.53 -1.27 12.66
CA LEU A 395 6.81 0.14 12.96
C LEU A 395 7.69 0.27 14.21
N GLU A 396 7.44 -0.53 15.25
CA GLU A 396 8.28 -0.59 16.46
C GLU A 396 9.74 -0.95 16.14
N LYS A 397 9.96 -1.97 15.29
CA LYS A 397 11.30 -2.30 14.80
C LYS A 397 11.93 -1.17 13.97
N GLY A 398 11.10 -0.39 13.28
CA GLY A 398 11.53 0.77 12.48
C GLY A 398 12.11 1.90 13.33
N VAL A 399 11.64 2.10 14.57
CA VAL A 399 12.09 3.18 15.48
C VAL A 399 13.58 3.06 15.85
N VAL A 400 14.11 1.84 15.85
CA VAL A 400 15.53 1.54 16.16
C VAL A 400 16.46 1.96 15.01
N CYS A 401 15.91 2.25 13.85
CA CYS A 401 16.69 2.54 12.66
C CYS A 401 17.11 4.00 12.63
N PRO A 402 18.29 4.33 12.09
CA PRO A 402 18.75 5.71 12.03
C PRO A 402 17.70 6.57 11.31
N PRO A 403 17.35 7.74 11.89
CA PRO A 403 16.43 8.65 11.24
C PRO A 403 17.04 9.04 9.90
N HIS A 404 16.19 9.33 8.92
CA HIS A 404 16.59 9.76 7.58
C HIS A 404 17.64 10.89 7.70
N ALA A 405 18.92 10.53 7.61
CA ALA A 405 19.99 11.44 7.99
C ALA A 405 20.28 12.39 6.82
N ASN A 406 19.86 13.64 6.97
CA ASN A 406 20.62 14.81 6.51
C ASN A 406 20.97 14.91 5.01
N ARG A 407 20.04 14.65 4.09
CA ARG A 407 20.10 15.40 2.82
C ARG A 407 19.27 16.67 2.98
N ARG A 408 19.94 17.83 2.87
CA ARG A 408 19.28 19.14 2.75
C ARG A 408 18.28 19.18 1.59
N ASP A 409 18.46 18.31 0.60
CA ASP A 409 17.70 18.28 -0.64
C ASP A 409 16.57 17.25 -0.66
N HIS A 410 16.46 16.40 0.38
CA HIS A 410 15.24 15.61 0.53
C HIS A 410 14.16 16.47 1.19
N PRO A 411 12.91 16.44 0.70
CA PRO A 411 11.83 17.19 1.30
C PRO A 411 11.84 16.93 2.80
N THR A 412 11.71 18.00 3.58
CA THR A 412 11.64 17.90 5.04
C THR A 412 10.71 16.73 5.39
N ARG A 413 11.08 15.96 6.41
CA ARG A 413 10.33 14.84 7.00
C ARG A 413 8.83 15.11 7.27
N GLY A 414 8.29 16.28 6.94
CA GLY A 414 6.88 16.67 7.10
C GLY A 414 5.88 15.96 6.19
N ARG A 415 6.30 15.03 5.33
CA ARG A 415 5.40 14.01 4.78
C ARG A 415 6.09 12.69 5.07
N LEU A 416 5.59 11.91 6.02
CA LEU A 416 6.16 10.63 6.47
C LEU A 416 5.08 9.56 6.37
N GLY A 417 5.16 8.67 5.37
CA GLY A 417 4.15 7.66 5.12
C GLY A 417 3.94 6.73 6.31
N ASP A 418 4.94 6.54 7.17
CA ASP A 418 4.86 5.79 8.44
C ASP A 418 4.18 6.58 9.57
N ILE A 419 4.56 7.83 9.82
CA ILE A 419 3.92 8.68 10.85
C ILE A 419 2.47 8.99 10.46
N GLU A 420 2.24 9.33 9.19
CA GLU A 420 0.90 9.54 8.66
C GLU A 420 0.04 8.28 8.78
N LEU A 421 0.62 7.11 8.48
CA LEU A 421 -0.06 5.82 8.69
C LEU A 421 -0.35 5.57 10.16
N LEU A 422 0.56 5.87 11.09
CA LEU A 422 0.32 5.75 12.53
C LEU A 422 -0.85 6.59 13.01
N PHE A 423 -0.89 7.87 12.64
CA PHE A 423 -2.00 8.75 12.99
C PHE A 423 -3.30 8.32 12.30
N LEU A 424 -3.23 7.88 11.05
CA LEU A 424 -4.38 7.28 10.37
C LEU A 424 -4.89 6.03 11.12
N LEU A 425 -4.01 5.14 11.59
CA LEU A 425 -4.44 3.96 12.36
C LEU A 425 -5.17 4.35 13.64
N ALA A 426 -4.69 5.36 14.36
CA ALA A 426 -5.30 5.83 15.61
C ALA A 426 -6.75 6.31 15.41
N THR A 427 -7.05 6.94 14.27
CA THR A 427 -8.44 7.32 13.91
C THR A 427 -9.37 6.13 13.65
N PHE A 428 -8.89 4.89 13.73
CA PHE A 428 -9.72 3.68 13.68
C PHE A 428 -9.78 2.91 15.02
N PHE A 429 -9.08 3.35 16.06
CA PHE A 429 -9.06 2.64 17.36
C PHE A 429 -10.39 2.72 18.11
N MET A 430 -11.28 3.62 17.70
CA MET A 430 -12.67 3.68 18.18
C MET A 430 -13.55 2.53 17.67
N TYR A 431 -13.09 1.71 16.71
CA TYR A 431 -13.87 0.60 16.17
C TYR A 431 -13.61 -0.70 16.91
N HIS A 432 -14.67 -1.35 17.40
CA HIS A 432 -14.61 -2.58 18.20
C HIS A 432 -13.76 -3.68 17.56
N ARG A 433 -13.94 -3.91 16.25
CA ARG A 433 -13.20 -4.93 15.50
C ARG A 433 -11.70 -4.62 15.37
N VAL A 434 -11.34 -3.34 15.34
CA VAL A 434 -9.95 -2.89 15.33
C VAL A 434 -9.34 -3.12 16.70
N VAL A 435 -10.02 -2.72 17.78
CA VAL A 435 -9.58 -3.01 19.16
C VAL A 435 -9.41 -4.51 19.40
N GLU A 436 -10.27 -5.36 18.84
CA GLU A 436 -10.11 -6.82 18.88
C GLU A 436 -8.83 -7.30 18.21
N SER A 437 -8.53 -6.78 17.02
CA SER A 437 -7.30 -7.10 16.29
C SER A 437 -6.07 -6.66 17.09
N ILE A 438 -6.09 -5.43 17.63
CA ILE A 438 -5.00 -4.90 18.45
C ILE A 438 -4.82 -5.73 19.71
N PHE A 439 -5.89 -5.99 20.46
CA PHE A 439 -5.86 -6.77 21.69
C PHE A 439 -5.16 -8.12 21.47
N ARG A 440 -5.50 -8.85 20.41
CA ARG A 440 -4.85 -10.15 20.08
C ARG A 440 -3.34 -10.04 19.84
N HIS A 441 -2.86 -8.87 19.41
CA HIS A 441 -1.47 -8.63 19.05
C HIS A 441 -0.67 -7.98 20.17
N TRP A 442 -1.31 -7.13 20.96
CA TRP A 442 -0.73 -6.44 22.10
C TRP A 442 -0.21 -7.40 23.16
N PHE A 443 -0.99 -8.44 23.53
CA PHE A 443 -0.53 -9.46 24.49
C PHE A 443 0.73 -10.21 24.01
N ARG A 444 0.86 -10.41 22.69
CA ARG A 444 2.06 -11.02 22.12
C ARG A 444 3.27 -10.11 22.23
N MET A 445 3.07 -8.78 22.11
CA MET A 445 4.13 -7.79 22.27
C MET A 445 4.59 -7.69 23.72
N GLN A 446 3.67 -7.60 24.69
CA GLN A 446 4.02 -7.50 26.12
C GLN A 446 4.78 -8.73 26.65
N SER A 447 4.57 -9.89 26.04
CA SER A 447 5.25 -11.13 26.45
C SER A 447 6.73 -11.19 26.03
N ALA A 448 7.15 -10.35 25.06
CA ALA A 448 8.56 -10.26 24.67
C ALA A 448 9.27 -9.24 25.59
N PRO A 449 10.41 -9.59 26.21
CA PRO A 449 11.17 -8.62 26.98
C PRO A 449 11.55 -7.46 26.05
N MET A 450 11.03 -6.26 26.34
CA MET A 450 11.53 -5.05 25.71
C MET A 450 12.94 -4.83 26.22
N GLU A 451 13.92 -5.41 25.51
CA GLU A 451 15.28 -4.91 25.60
C GLU A 451 15.23 -3.39 25.42
N LYS A 452 15.96 -2.64 26.27
CA LYS A 452 16.06 -1.19 26.16
C LYS A 452 16.71 -0.85 24.83
N ARG A 453 15.92 -0.78 23.77
CA ARG A 453 16.38 -0.43 22.43
C ARG A 453 16.52 1.08 22.37
N GLU A 454 17.66 1.54 21.88
CA GLU A 454 17.90 2.96 21.62
C GLU A 454 16.96 3.43 20.50
N ILE A 455 16.04 4.34 20.84
CA ILE A 455 15.19 5.02 19.87
C ILE A 455 16.07 5.97 19.06
N ARG A 456 16.43 5.57 17.85
CA ARG A 456 17.23 6.39 16.94
C ARG A 456 16.35 7.39 16.21
N ASP A 457 15.15 6.97 15.83
CA ASP A 457 14.16 7.83 15.22
C ASP A 457 13.20 8.44 16.25
N LYS A 458 13.56 9.62 16.78
CA LYS A 458 12.75 10.32 17.79
C LYS A 458 11.35 10.68 17.30
N GLY A 459 11.20 11.09 16.04
CA GLY A 459 9.91 11.51 15.49
C GLY A 459 8.94 10.33 15.37
N LEU A 460 9.41 9.22 14.81
CA LEU A 460 8.64 7.99 14.74
C LEU A 460 8.38 7.40 16.14
N GLY A 461 9.37 7.47 17.03
CA GLY A 461 9.25 7.02 18.42
C GLY A 461 8.14 7.75 19.18
N VAL A 462 8.10 9.09 19.12
CA VAL A 462 7.04 9.90 19.74
C VAL A 462 5.67 9.59 19.12
N ALA A 463 5.59 9.52 17.79
CA ALA A 463 4.33 9.19 17.12
C ALA A 463 3.83 7.78 17.52
N LEU A 464 4.72 6.80 17.58
CA LEU A 464 4.40 5.45 18.01
C LEU A 464 3.92 5.45 19.46
N GLU A 465 4.64 6.11 20.37
CA GLU A 465 4.25 6.22 21.79
C GLU A 465 2.84 6.79 21.96
N LEU A 466 2.52 7.90 21.26
CA LEU A 466 1.18 8.49 21.28
C LEU A 466 0.10 7.49 20.81
N VAL A 467 0.36 6.78 19.70
CA VAL A 467 -0.57 5.78 19.17
C VAL A 467 -0.69 4.56 20.09
N LEU A 468 0.39 4.14 20.75
CA LEU A 468 0.35 3.04 21.73
C LEU A 468 -0.42 3.44 23.00
N THR A 469 -0.29 4.68 23.46
CA THR A 469 -1.12 5.20 24.56
C THR A 469 -2.59 5.20 24.16
N SER A 470 -2.91 5.72 22.97
CA SER A 470 -4.28 5.68 22.44
C SER A 470 -4.82 4.25 22.28
N THR A 471 -3.95 3.28 22.00
CA THR A 471 -4.31 1.85 21.97
C THR A 471 -4.70 1.35 23.36
N ILE A 472 -3.93 1.71 24.39
CA ILE A 472 -4.23 1.35 25.78
C ILE A 472 -5.56 1.97 26.18
N ASP A 473 -5.77 3.25 25.88
CA ASP A 473 -7.05 3.92 26.14
C ASP A 473 -8.20 3.22 25.40
N ALA A 474 -8.01 2.80 24.14
CA ALA A 474 -9.01 2.03 23.40
C ALA A 474 -9.35 0.69 24.08
N MET A 475 -8.31 0.00 24.58
CA MET A 475 -8.45 -1.24 25.31
C MET A 475 -9.10 -1.04 26.66
N ASP A 476 -8.83 0.05 27.36
CA ASP A 476 -9.43 0.41 28.63
C ASP A 476 -10.89 0.83 28.45
N HIS A 477 -11.22 1.60 27.41
CA HIS A 477 -12.62 1.86 27.05
C HIS A 477 -13.37 0.58 26.66
N ARG A 478 -12.66 -0.43 26.16
CA ARG A 478 -13.24 -1.76 25.94
C ARG A 478 -13.33 -2.60 27.23
N SER A 479 -12.38 -2.48 28.16
CA SER A 479 -12.20 -3.39 29.30
C SER A 479 -12.58 -2.81 30.66
N VAL A 480 -12.15 -1.57 30.94
CA VAL A 480 -12.36 -0.80 32.18
C VAL A 480 -13.66 -0.01 32.14
N GLN A 481 -14.14 0.39 30.96
CA GLN A 481 -15.43 1.06 30.81
C GLN A 481 -16.36 0.40 29.78
N PRO A 482 -16.85 -0.83 30.03
CA PRO A 482 -18.30 -0.91 29.85
C PRO A 482 -18.85 0.17 30.79
N ILE A 483 -19.64 1.10 30.28
CA ILE A 483 -20.79 1.53 31.09
C ILE A 483 -21.37 0.20 31.62
N ASN A 484 -21.22 -0.05 32.93
CA ASN A 484 -20.95 -1.32 33.65
C ASN A 484 -21.85 -2.56 33.40
N PHE A 485 -22.62 -2.62 32.31
CA PHE A 485 -23.77 -3.49 32.20
C PHE A 485 -24.02 -4.13 30.81
N HIS A 486 -23.54 -3.64 29.66
CA HIS A 486 -24.28 -3.99 28.41
C HIS A 486 -23.67 -5.04 27.46
N GLU A 487 -22.36 -5.28 27.43
CA GLU A 487 -21.79 -6.30 26.52
C GLU A 487 -22.02 -7.75 27.01
N TYR A 488 -22.33 -7.91 28.31
CA TYR A 488 -22.48 -9.22 28.94
C TYR A 488 -23.82 -9.45 29.61
N ARG A 489 -24.60 -8.40 29.92
CA ARG A 489 -25.88 -8.57 30.59
C ARG A 489 -27.03 -8.55 29.60
N CYS A 490 -28.05 -9.32 29.94
CA CYS A 490 -29.32 -9.28 29.25
C CYS A 490 -29.99 -7.91 29.49
N SER A 491 -30.34 -7.18 28.42
CA SER A 491 -31.14 -5.94 28.48
C SER A 491 -32.64 -6.22 28.71
N GLY A 492 -33.01 -7.43 29.13
CA GLY A 492 -34.37 -7.78 29.50
C GLY A 492 -34.67 -7.29 30.92
N PRO A 493 -35.71 -6.47 31.14
CA PRO A 493 -36.02 -5.97 32.48
C PRO A 493 -36.36 -7.15 33.42
N GLY A 494 -35.82 -7.11 34.64
CA GLY A 494 -35.97 -8.16 35.65
C GLY A 494 -35.32 -9.52 35.29
N CYS A 495 -34.45 -9.58 34.27
CA CYS A 495 -33.81 -10.83 33.91
C CYS A 495 -32.76 -11.25 34.96
N PRO A 496 -32.85 -12.43 35.60
CA PRO A 496 -31.87 -12.86 36.61
C PRO A 496 -30.48 -13.11 36.01
N MET A 497 -30.40 -13.36 34.70
CA MET A 497 -29.13 -13.46 33.96
C MET A 497 -28.51 -12.08 33.67
N CYS A 498 -29.07 -10.98 34.19
CA CYS A 498 -28.45 -9.67 34.13
C CYS A 498 -27.16 -9.59 34.98
N THR A 499 -26.86 -10.57 35.83
CA THR A 499 -25.62 -10.58 36.64
C THR A 499 -24.64 -11.67 36.21
N SER A 500 -25.06 -12.62 35.37
CA SER A 500 -24.22 -13.75 34.95
C SER A 500 -23.25 -13.35 33.84
N LYS A 501 -21.95 -13.58 34.07
CA LYS A 501 -20.89 -13.40 33.06
C LYS A 501 -20.97 -14.40 31.90
N PHE A 502 -21.76 -15.48 32.04
CA PHE A 502 -21.79 -16.60 31.10
C PHE A 502 -23.19 -16.85 30.55
N VAL A 503 -23.48 -16.26 29.40
CA VAL A 503 -24.60 -16.65 28.55
C VAL A 503 -24.01 -17.28 27.29
N SER A 504 -24.16 -18.60 27.13
CA SER A 504 -23.58 -19.38 26.02
C SER A 504 -24.17 -19.04 24.64
N LYS A 505 -25.38 -18.48 24.60
CA LYS A 505 -26.04 -18.01 23.36
C LYS A 505 -26.62 -16.61 23.57
N LYS A 506 -25.86 -15.58 23.18
CA LYS A 506 -26.30 -14.19 23.21
C LYS A 506 -27.06 -13.87 21.92
N ARG A 507 -28.24 -13.26 22.04
CA ARG A 507 -28.96 -12.62 20.93
C ARG A 507 -28.67 -11.14 20.95
N GLN A 508 -28.42 -10.52 19.80
CA GLN A 508 -28.27 -9.07 19.67
C GLN A 508 -29.51 -8.49 19.00
N CYS A 509 -29.93 -7.30 19.41
CA CYS A 509 -30.96 -6.56 18.68
C CYS A 509 -30.45 -6.25 17.26
N ALA A 510 -31.14 -6.75 16.23
CA ALA A 510 -30.74 -6.51 14.83
C ALA A 510 -30.81 -5.04 14.40
N GLY A 511 -31.56 -4.20 15.14
CA GLY A 511 -31.70 -2.77 14.87
C GLY A 511 -30.49 -1.97 15.35
N CYS A 512 -30.31 -1.88 16.67
CA CYS A 512 -29.24 -1.06 17.27
C CYS A 512 -27.89 -1.80 17.36
N LEU A 513 -27.87 -3.13 17.38
CA LEU A 513 -26.68 -3.97 17.63
C LEU A 513 -25.97 -3.76 18.98
N VAL A 514 -26.49 -2.86 19.82
CA VAL A 514 -25.97 -2.57 21.17
C VAL A 514 -26.61 -3.48 22.22
N SER A 515 -27.94 -3.62 22.20
CA SER A 515 -28.66 -4.40 23.22
C SER A 515 -28.51 -5.91 23.01
N ILE A 516 -28.21 -6.62 24.10
CA ILE A 516 -27.95 -8.06 24.13
C ILE A 516 -29.00 -8.75 25.00
N TYR A 517 -29.45 -9.94 24.61
CA TYR A 517 -30.45 -10.72 25.32
C TYR A 517 -30.01 -12.17 25.47
N CYS A 518 -30.32 -12.76 26.62
CA CYS A 518 -30.10 -14.19 26.85
C CYS A 518 -31.18 -15.07 26.22
N SER A 519 -32.35 -14.50 25.90
CA SER A 519 -33.49 -15.22 25.35
C SER A 519 -34.37 -14.31 24.49
N GLU A 520 -35.22 -14.93 23.66
CA GLU A 520 -36.24 -14.20 22.90
C GLU A 520 -37.27 -13.52 23.79
N LYS A 521 -37.62 -14.16 24.92
CA LYS A 521 -38.56 -13.63 25.90
C LYS A 521 -38.05 -12.30 26.43
N CYS A 522 -36.79 -12.24 26.87
CA CYS A 522 -36.17 -11.01 27.33
C CYS A 522 -36.14 -9.91 26.26
N GLN A 523 -35.88 -10.28 25.00
CA GLN A 523 -35.91 -9.31 23.89
C GLN A 523 -37.31 -8.72 23.68
N ARG A 524 -38.35 -9.57 23.63
CA ARG A 524 -39.74 -9.10 23.48
C ARG A 524 -40.18 -8.25 24.67
N THR A 525 -39.86 -8.68 25.90
CA THR A 525 -40.16 -7.91 27.10
C THR A 525 -39.48 -6.55 27.08
N ALA A 526 -38.19 -6.48 26.76
CA ALA A 526 -37.48 -5.21 26.63
C ALA A 526 -38.08 -4.31 25.53
N TRP A 527 -38.46 -4.91 24.40
CA TRP A 527 -39.08 -4.19 23.27
C TRP A 527 -40.33 -3.41 23.70
N HIS A 528 -41.20 -4.04 24.50
CA HIS A 528 -42.40 -3.39 25.04
C HIS A 528 -42.10 -2.42 26.19
N ASN A 529 -41.00 -2.60 26.92
CA ASN A 529 -40.56 -1.75 28.03
C ASN A 529 -39.55 -0.69 27.59
N GLY A 530 -39.86 0.02 26.50
CA GLY A 530 -39.09 1.20 26.07
C GLY A 530 -37.91 0.95 25.13
N HIS A 531 -37.43 -0.30 24.96
CA HIS A 531 -36.32 -0.55 24.03
C HIS A 531 -36.68 -0.16 22.58
N LYS A 532 -37.94 -0.19 22.18
CA LYS A 532 -38.36 0.30 20.85
C LYS A 532 -37.93 1.76 20.62
N LYS A 533 -38.21 2.66 21.58
CA LYS A 533 -37.82 4.08 21.54
C LYS A 533 -36.30 4.21 21.49
N TRP A 534 -35.59 3.56 22.41
CA TRP A 534 -34.13 3.67 22.51
C TRP A 534 -33.38 3.02 21.36
N CYS A 535 -33.93 1.94 20.78
CA CYS A 535 -33.42 1.35 19.54
C CYS A 535 -33.51 2.34 18.39
N GLN A 536 -34.58 3.13 18.32
CA GLN A 536 -34.70 4.22 17.36
C GLN A 536 -33.66 5.30 17.64
N VAL A 537 -33.55 5.81 18.88
CA VAL A 537 -32.52 6.79 19.26
C VAL A 537 -31.12 6.33 18.85
N LEU A 538 -30.70 5.12 19.23
CA LEU A 538 -29.38 4.55 18.90
C LEU A 538 -29.19 4.34 17.39
N ARG A 539 -30.24 4.06 16.63
CA ARG A 539 -30.17 3.99 15.16
C ARG A 539 -30.01 5.38 14.56
N CYS A 540 -30.75 6.36 15.06
CA CYS A 540 -30.69 7.75 14.62
C CYS A 540 -29.35 8.40 14.97
N THR A 541 -28.68 7.94 16.04
CA THR A 541 -27.31 8.33 16.40
C THR A 541 -26.34 8.15 15.24
N VAL A 542 -26.49 7.06 14.48
CA VAL A 542 -25.63 6.74 13.32
C VAL A 542 -26.24 7.20 12.00
N GLY A 543 -27.53 7.52 12.00
CA GLY A 543 -28.30 7.83 10.81
C GLY A 543 -28.65 6.60 9.96
N PRO A 544 -29.48 6.79 8.92
CA PRO A 544 -29.97 5.71 8.05
C PRO A 544 -28.84 4.98 7.31
N TRP A 545 -27.75 5.69 7.02
CA TRP A 545 -26.56 5.21 6.29
C TRP A 545 -25.48 4.62 7.20
N GLY A 546 -25.73 4.59 8.51
CA GLY A 546 -24.77 4.14 9.50
C GLY A 546 -24.33 2.70 9.28
N SER A 547 -23.02 2.49 9.11
CA SER A 547 -22.44 1.17 8.90
C SER A 547 -22.65 0.24 10.10
N ARG A 548 -22.59 -1.07 9.85
CA ARG A 548 -22.64 -2.08 10.91
C ARG A 548 -21.50 -1.92 11.91
N ASP A 549 -20.31 -1.55 11.44
CA ASP A 549 -19.13 -1.39 12.27
C ASP A 549 -19.25 -0.19 13.21
N ILE A 550 -19.82 0.95 12.75
CA ILE A 550 -20.08 2.09 13.64
C ILE A 550 -21.08 1.70 14.73
N ARG A 551 -22.21 1.07 14.36
CA ARG A 551 -23.24 0.64 15.33
C ARG A 551 -22.70 -0.29 16.41
N LYS A 552 -21.89 -1.28 16.01
CA LYS A 552 -21.22 -2.19 16.94
C LYS A 552 -20.19 -1.50 17.82
N SER A 553 -19.67 -0.36 17.39
CA SER A 553 -18.61 0.37 18.07
C SER A 553 -19.11 1.54 18.91
N LEU A 554 -20.43 1.79 18.99
CA LEU A 554 -20.99 2.94 19.70
C LEU A 554 -20.49 3.07 21.15
N GLN A 555 -20.32 1.95 21.86
CA GLN A 555 -19.80 1.96 23.24
C GLN A 555 -18.34 2.42 23.31
N VAL A 556 -17.50 1.93 22.40
CA VAL A 556 -16.08 2.32 22.32
C VAL A 556 -15.97 3.79 21.92
N ILE A 557 -16.74 4.22 20.90
CA ILE A 557 -16.79 5.62 20.46
C ILE A 557 -17.25 6.54 21.60
N ALA A 558 -18.24 6.13 22.40
CA ALA A 558 -18.71 6.89 23.55
C ALA A 558 -17.66 7.02 24.66
N GLY A 559 -16.85 5.98 24.89
CA GLY A 559 -15.73 6.00 25.82
C GLY A 559 -14.69 7.04 25.39
N PHE A 560 -14.26 6.99 24.13
CA PHE A 560 -13.38 7.99 23.54
C PHE A 560 -13.98 9.40 23.61
N GLU A 561 -15.23 9.58 23.20
CA GLU A 561 -15.92 10.87 23.26
C GLU A 561 -15.86 11.47 24.67
N THR A 562 -16.17 10.66 25.69
CA THR A 562 -16.20 11.12 27.08
C THR A 562 -14.79 11.45 27.59
N SER A 563 -13.80 10.62 27.27
CA SER A 563 -12.40 10.82 27.66
C SER A 563 -11.82 12.09 27.05
N GLU A 564 -11.95 12.27 25.74
CA GLU A 564 -11.42 13.41 25.00
C GLU A 564 -12.06 14.73 25.45
N ILE A 565 -13.40 14.78 25.57
CA ILE A 565 -14.10 16.00 26.03
C ILE A 565 -13.68 16.35 27.47
N SER A 566 -13.47 15.35 28.32
CA SER A 566 -13.05 15.58 29.71
C SER A 566 -11.60 16.07 29.78
N GLY A 567 -10.70 15.47 29.00
CA GLY A 567 -9.31 15.89 28.89
C GLY A 567 -9.15 17.30 28.30
N MET A 568 -10.05 17.69 27.41
CA MET A 568 -10.06 19.00 26.74
C MET A 568 -11.00 20.03 27.37
N ALA A 569 -11.50 19.82 28.60
CA ALA A 569 -12.57 20.64 29.18
C ALA A 569 -12.32 22.17 29.13
N LYS A 570 -11.08 22.61 29.40
CA LYS A 570 -10.70 24.04 29.33
C LYS A 570 -10.71 24.58 27.89
N ASP A 571 -10.23 23.80 26.93
CA ASP A 571 -10.24 24.20 25.50
C ASP A 571 -11.69 24.25 24.98
N VAL A 572 -12.51 23.26 25.34
CA VAL A 572 -13.95 23.23 25.03
C VAL A 572 -14.64 24.49 25.53
N GLU A 573 -14.45 24.88 26.79
CA GLU A 573 -15.03 26.12 27.34
C GLU A 573 -14.58 27.37 26.57
N SER A 574 -13.30 27.45 26.22
CA SER A 574 -12.74 28.56 25.45
C SER A 574 -13.39 28.66 24.08
N ARG A 575 -13.46 27.53 23.34
CA ARG A 575 -14.08 27.46 22.01
C ARG A 575 -15.57 27.75 22.04
N VAL A 576 -16.28 27.37 23.10
CA VAL A 576 -17.69 27.74 23.26
C VAL A 576 -17.84 29.25 23.42
N ARG A 577 -17.04 29.90 24.29
CA ARG A 577 -17.10 31.36 24.47
C ARG A 577 -16.72 32.10 23.18
N GLU A 578 -15.78 31.58 22.41
CA GLU A 578 -15.44 32.11 21.09
C GLU A 578 -16.59 31.96 20.10
N ALA A 579 -17.18 30.77 19.99
CA ALA A 579 -18.32 30.52 19.10
C ALA A 579 -19.56 31.34 19.48
N GLN A 580 -19.83 31.58 20.77
CA GLN A 580 -20.92 32.45 21.24
C GLN A 580 -20.72 33.92 20.87
N ARG A 581 -19.46 34.37 20.75
CA ARG A 581 -19.10 35.70 20.24
C ARG A 581 -19.19 35.76 18.72
N GLN A 582 -18.75 34.71 18.03
CA GLN A 582 -18.78 34.63 16.56
C GLN A 582 -20.20 34.44 16.01
N PHE A 583 -21.07 33.72 16.73
CA PHE A 583 -22.42 33.34 16.31
C PHE A 583 -23.48 33.74 17.35
N PRO A 584 -23.67 35.05 17.64
CA PRO A 584 -24.57 35.50 18.70
C PRO A 584 -26.04 35.10 18.47
N ALA A 585 -26.49 35.02 17.22
CA ALA A 585 -27.85 34.59 16.85
C ALA A 585 -28.11 33.08 17.10
N PHE A 586 -27.06 32.30 17.37
CA PHE A 586 -27.13 30.85 17.50
C PHE A 586 -26.62 30.37 18.86
N ARG A 587 -26.56 31.24 19.89
CA ARG A 587 -26.03 30.87 21.23
C ARG A 587 -26.69 29.61 21.80
N ASP A 588 -28.01 29.51 21.69
CA ASP A 588 -28.79 28.35 22.18
C ASP A 588 -28.83 27.18 21.18
N LYS A 589 -28.12 27.31 20.05
CA LYS A 589 -28.08 26.35 18.93
C LYS A 589 -26.63 26.01 18.55
N LEU A 590 -25.69 26.15 19.47
CA LEU A 590 -24.32 25.68 19.30
C LEU A 590 -24.21 24.19 19.59
N VAL A 591 -23.37 23.49 18.84
CA VAL A 591 -23.06 22.08 18.99
C VAL A 591 -21.57 21.91 19.14
N LEU A 592 -21.17 21.05 20.08
CA LEU A 592 -19.78 20.62 20.24
C LEU A 592 -19.50 19.46 19.27
N MET A 593 -18.66 19.67 18.26
CA MET A 593 -18.22 18.62 17.34
C MET A 593 -16.84 18.12 17.75
N LEU A 594 -16.72 16.83 18.04
CA LEU A 594 -15.45 16.14 18.21
C LEU A 594 -15.09 15.44 16.89
N ASP A 595 -14.11 15.97 16.17
CA ASP A 595 -13.61 15.41 14.91
C ASP A 595 -12.54 14.35 15.18
N MET A 596 -12.96 13.08 15.14
CA MET A 596 -12.10 11.91 15.25
C MET A 596 -11.62 11.39 13.89
N THR A 597 -11.83 12.15 12.80
CA THR A 597 -11.27 11.82 11.48
C THR A 597 -9.80 12.22 11.33
N VAL A 598 -9.28 12.92 12.34
CA VAL A 598 -7.89 13.35 12.48
C VAL A 598 -7.36 12.89 13.83
N TYR A 599 -6.03 12.80 13.95
CA TYR A 599 -5.37 12.46 15.21
C TYR A 599 -4.22 13.44 15.49
N PRO A 600 -4.13 14.03 16.70
CA PRO A 600 -5.11 13.96 17.79
C PRO A 600 -6.51 14.47 17.40
N PRO A 601 -7.59 14.06 18.08
CA PRO A 601 -8.94 14.55 17.78
C PRO A 601 -9.04 16.07 17.92
N GLU A 602 -9.82 16.69 17.04
CA GLU A 602 -10.05 18.14 17.09
C GLU A 602 -11.44 18.48 17.63
N VAL A 603 -11.54 19.58 18.38
CA VAL A 603 -12.80 20.05 18.94
C VAL A 603 -13.26 21.30 18.20
N HIS A 604 -14.51 21.34 17.76
CA HIS A 604 -15.10 22.50 17.10
C HIS A 604 -16.42 22.86 17.77
N VAL A 605 -16.78 24.14 17.80
CA VAL A 605 -18.10 24.58 18.29
C VAL A 605 -18.78 25.37 17.18
N LEU A 606 -19.86 24.79 16.63
CA LEU A 606 -20.51 25.29 15.42
C LEU A 606 -22.03 25.37 15.63
N PRO A 607 -22.74 26.29 14.97
CA PRO A 607 -24.19 26.25 14.91
C PRO A 607 -24.71 24.96 14.27
N VAL A 608 -25.84 24.40 14.77
CA VAL A 608 -26.44 23.15 14.26
C VAL A 608 -26.58 23.13 12.73
N HIS A 609 -26.99 24.25 12.11
CA HIS A 609 -27.21 24.33 10.66
C HIS A 609 -25.93 24.22 9.81
N LYS A 610 -24.74 24.30 10.42
CA LYS A 610 -23.45 24.10 9.75
C LYS A 610 -22.97 22.65 9.79
N LEU A 611 -23.69 21.75 10.46
CA LEU A 611 -23.31 20.33 10.52
C LEU A 611 -23.69 19.64 9.21
N GLU A 612 -22.68 19.36 8.38
CA GLU A 612 -22.85 18.52 7.20
C GLU A 612 -23.27 17.10 7.60
N GLN A 613 -24.25 16.54 6.87
CA GLN A 613 -24.69 15.15 7.01
C GLN A 613 -25.21 14.77 8.40
N PHE A 614 -25.61 15.75 9.21
CA PHE A 614 -26.30 15.46 10.47
C PHE A 614 -27.64 14.80 10.14
N PRO A 615 -28.02 13.67 10.78
CA PRO A 615 -29.24 12.91 10.45
C PRO A 615 -30.55 13.63 10.85
N GLY A 616 -30.55 14.96 10.95
CA GLY A 616 -31.61 15.81 11.52
C GLY A 616 -32.98 15.70 10.87
N ASP A 617 -33.08 15.07 9.70
CA ASP A 617 -34.34 14.84 9.00
C ASP A 617 -35.14 13.63 9.55
N ASP A 618 -34.58 12.83 10.47
CA ASP A 618 -35.33 11.76 11.13
C ASP A 618 -36.44 12.34 12.03
N PRO A 619 -37.71 11.90 11.90
CA PRO A 619 -38.83 12.42 12.67
C PRO A 619 -38.68 12.36 14.20
N ILE A 620 -37.78 11.51 14.73
CA ILE A 620 -37.54 11.44 16.17
C ILE A 620 -36.67 12.60 16.70
N TRP A 621 -35.98 13.33 15.83
CA TRP A 621 -35.03 14.36 16.26
C TRP A 621 -35.64 15.49 17.07
N PRO A 622 -36.82 16.04 16.73
CA PRO A 622 -37.50 17.01 17.59
C PRO A 622 -37.71 16.47 19.00
N GLU A 623 -38.17 15.22 19.13
CA GLU A 623 -38.38 14.58 20.43
C GLU A 623 -37.08 14.41 21.21
N ILE A 624 -36.00 13.94 20.56
CA ILE A 624 -34.68 13.81 21.19
C ILE A 624 -34.15 15.18 21.63
N ALA A 625 -34.27 16.20 20.78
CA ALA A 625 -33.82 17.55 21.08
C ALA A 625 -34.59 18.16 22.26
N ASP A 626 -35.91 17.97 22.31
CA ASP A 626 -36.74 18.42 23.41
C ASP A 626 -36.41 17.68 24.71
N GLU A 627 -36.19 16.36 24.64
CA GLU A 627 -35.79 15.55 25.79
C GLU A 627 -34.41 15.99 26.34
N ILE A 628 -33.45 16.30 25.46
CA ILE A 628 -32.15 16.85 25.87
C ILE A 628 -32.33 18.22 26.56
N ARG A 629 -33.17 19.10 26.00
CA ARG A 629 -33.46 20.41 26.60
C ARG A 629 -34.13 20.30 27.97
N GLN A 630 -35.04 19.33 28.13
CA GLN A 630 -35.79 19.11 29.37
C GLN A 630 -34.96 18.47 30.47
N ARG A 631 -34.02 17.57 30.12
CA ARG A 631 -33.10 16.94 31.09
C ARG A 631 -32.00 17.87 31.57
N SER A 632 -31.71 18.93 30.82
CA SER A 632 -30.70 19.91 31.22
C SER A 632 -31.32 20.95 32.16
N ASP A 633 -31.10 20.79 33.47
CA ASP A 633 -31.34 21.86 34.47
C ASP A 633 -30.51 23.13 34.21
N SER A 634 -29.62 23.10 33.23
CA SER A 634 -29.10 24.19 32.38
C SER A 634 -28.14 23.52 31.38
N PRO A 635 -27.86 24.04 30.17
CA PRO A 635 -26.73 23.54 29.41
C PRO A 635 -25.46 23.92 30.19
N PRO A 636 -24.76 23.00 30.89
CA PRO A 636 -23.77 23.40 31.91
C PRO A 636 -22.53 24.06 31.30
N LYS A 637 -22.47 24.14 29.96
CA LYS A 637 -21.29 24.52 29.19
C LYS A 637 -21.59 25.34 27.93
N GLY A 638 -22.80 25.90 27.78
CA GLY A 638 -23.11 26.85 26.70
C GLY A 638 -23.24 26.29 25.27
N TYR A 639 -23.51 24.98 25.13
CA TYR A 639 -23.86 24.31 23.86
C TYR A 639 -25.01 23.31 24.09
N MET A 640 -25.74 22.94 23.02
CA MET A 640 -26.98 22.17 23.07
C MET A 640 -26.75 20.65 23.20
N PHE A 641 -25.84 20.09 22.40
CA PHE A 641 -25.40 18.70 22.49
C PHE A 641 -24.02 18.53 21.84
N SER A 642 -23.42 17.33 21.95
CA SER A 642 -22.23 16.95 21.21
C SER A 642 -22.52 16.06 20.00
N VAL A 643 -21.64 16.12 19.00
CA VAL A 643 -21.60 15.21 17.86
C VAL A 643 -20.18 14.71 17.67
N VAL A 644 -20.05 13.50 17.14
CA VAL A 644 -18.76 12.88 16.87
C VAL A 644 -18.64 12.65 15.38
N LYS A 645 -17.61 13.22 14.75
CA LYS A 645 -17.31 12.98 13.34
C LYS A 645 -16.29 11.86 13.22
N VAL A 646 -16.66 10.78 12.53
CA VAL A 646 -15.82 9.61 12.30
C VAL A 646 -15.67 9.36 10.81
N HIS A 647 -14.67 8.58 10.42
CA HIS A 647 -14.50 8.15 9.03
C HIS A 647 -14.45 6.63 8.94
N LEU A 648 -15.03 6.10 7.88
CA LEU A 648 -15.03 4.69 7.56
C LEU A 648 -14.62 4.58 6.09
N GLY A 649 -13.31 4.40 5.89
CA GLY A 649 -12.73 4.45 4.57
C GLY A 649 -12.96 5.81 3.92
N LYS A 650 -13.51 5.82 2.70
CA LYS A 650 -13.71 7.08 1.94
C LYS A 650 -14.88 7.94 2.44
N SER A 651 -15.72 7.39 3.34
CA SER A 651 -16.93 8.05 3.83
C SER A 651 -16.70 8.66 5.21
N LYS A 652 -17.23 9.86 5.43
CA LYS A 652 -17.27 10.51 6.75
C LYS A 652 -18.70 10.46 7.29
N PHE A 653 -18.85 10.37 8.60
CA PHE A 653 -20.13 10.28 9.28
C PHE A 653 -20.14 11.24 10.46
N THR A 654 -21.20 12.04 10.56
CA THR A 654 -21.46 12.89 11.73
C THR A 654 -22.48 12.17 12.61
N LEU A 655 -22.02 11.64 13.73
CA LEU A 655 -22.83 10.90 14.69
C LEU A 655 -23.40 11.87 15.72
N PHE A 656 -24.65 11.66 16.12
CA PHE A 656 -25.08 12.19 17.42
C PHE A 656 -24.18 11.62 18.51
N SER A 657 -23.91 12.38 19.56
CA SER A 657 -23.14 11.93 20.73
C SER A 657 -23.46 10.49 21.13
N PRO A 658 -22.57 9.52 20.85
CA PRO A 658 -22.79 8.13 21.25
C PRO A 658 -22.89 8.00 22.77
N SER A 659 -22.13 8.79 23.53
CA SER A 659 -22.23 8.81 25.00
C SER A 659 -23.59 9.29 25.47
N THR A 660 -24.14 10.36 24.88
CA THR A 660 -25.47 10.86 25.25
C THR A 660 -26.55 9.88 24.85
N ALA A 661 -26.49 9.32 23.64
CA ALA A 661 -27.46 8.33 23.18
C ALA A 661 -27.49 7.08 24.08
N LEU A 662 -26.32 6.58 24.48
CA LEU A 662 -26.21 5.45 25.42
C LEU A 662 -26.72 5.81 26.82
N ARG A 663 -26.42 7.02 27.33
CA ARG A 663 -26.97 7.47 28.61
C ARG A 663 -28.49 7.51 28.59
N MET A 664 -29.09 8.13 27.56
CA MET A 664 -30.54 8.18 27.42
C MET A 664 -31.15 6.77 27.34
N ALA A 665 -30.49 5.84 26.63
CA ALA A 665 -30.97 4.48 26.45
C ALA A 665 -30.95 3.61 27.72
N PHE A 666 -30.05 3.88 28.67
CA PHE A 666 -29.74 2.93 29.75
C PHE A 666 -29.63 3.51 31.16
N VAL A 667 -29.36 4.81 31.36
CA VAL A 667 -29.10 5.39 32.71
C VAL A 667 -30.40 5.60 33.50
N ASP A 668 -31.51 5.95 32.83
CA ASP A 668 -32.80 6.16 33.51
C ASP A 668 -33.44 4.88 34.07
N GLN A 669 -32.94 3.69 33.73
CA GLN A 669 -33.49 2.43 34.23
C GLN A 669 -32.85 1.93 35.52
N TYR A 670 -31.74 2.53 35.97
CA TYR A 670 -30.93 1.96 37.05
C TYR A 670 -30.64 2.91 38.22
N PHE A 671 -30.74 4.23 38.05
CA PHE A 671 -30.46 5.17 39.14
C PHE A 671 -31.68 5.52 39.99
N SER A 672 -32.90 5.13 39.59
CA SER A 672 -34.10 5.39 40.39
C SER A 672 -34.28 4.43 41.58
N ASP A 673 -33.60 3.29 41.62
CA ASP A 673 -33.81 2.27 42.65
C ASP A 673 -32.76 2.29 43.79
N ASP A 674 -31.56 2.87 43.57
CA ASP A 674 -30.48 2.87 44.58
C ASP A 674 -30.49 4.09 45.53
N GLU A 675 -31.21 5.18 45.22
CA GLU A 675 -31.38 6.31 46.16
C GLU A 675 -32.50 6.10 47.19
N ALA A 676 -33.22 4.97 47.12
CA ALA A 676 -34.39 4.72 47.98
C ALA A 676 -34.13 3.81 49.20
N SER A 677 -32.90 3.34 49.45
CA SER A 677 -32.67 2.39 50.56
C SER A 677 -31.36 2.53 51.33
N VAL A 678 -30.73 3.71 51.36
CA VAL A 678 -29.72 3.97 52.40
C VAL A 678 -30.46 4.40 53.66
N ASP A 679 -31.00 3.42 54.37
CA ASP A 679 -31.42 3.58 55.76
C ASP A 679 -30.21 4.10 56.56
N GLU A 680 -30.39 5.23 57.24
CA GLU A 680 -29.37 5.97 58.01
C GLU A 680 -28.83 5.20 59.26
N ASP A 681 -29.08 3.90 59.39
CA ASP A 681 -28.85 3.16 60.64
C ASP A 681 -27.46 2.49 60.78
N GLU A 682 -26.59 2.51 59.77
CA GLU A 682 -25.27 1.84 59.85
C GLU A 682 -24.07 2.76 60.17
N MET A 683 -24.29 4.04 60.53
CA MET A 683 -23.19 4.98 60.81
C MET A 683 -22.67 4.98 62.27
N LYS A 684 -22.74 3.86 63.00
CA LYS A 684 -22.24 3.79 64.39
C LYS A 684 -21.10 2.82 64.71
N ASP A 685 -20.72 1.87 63.85
CA ASP A 685 -19.79 0.81 64.28
C ASP A 685 -18.37 0.79 63.65
N SER A 686 -18.00 1.71 62.77
CA SER A 686 -16.72 1.65 62.04
C SER A 686 -15.68 2.69 62.48
N LYS A 687 -15.50 2.87 63.81
CA LYS A 687 -14.42 3.70 64.40
C LYS A 687 -13.29 2.93 65.08
N ALA A 688 -13.11 1.65 64.77
CA ALA A 688 -11.99 0.86 65.27
C ALA A 688 -11.40 -0.01 64.15
N LEU A 689 -10.07 -0.04 64.07
CA LEU A 689 -9.19 -0.73 63.11
C LEU A 689 -8.86 0.15 61.89
N GLY A 690 -7.61 0.50 61.59
CA GLY A 690 -6.35 0.02 62.13
C GLY A 690 -5.28 0.28 61.08
N ASP A 691 -4.38 1.17 61.43
CA ASP A 691 -3.19 1.59 60.69
C ASP A 691 -2.27 0.39 60.43
N GLN A 692 -2.13 -0.08 59.19
CA GLN A 692 -1.06 -0.99 58.77
C GLN A 692 -0.53 -0.65 57.37
N SER A 693 0.53 0.15 57.39
CA SER A 693 1.77 0.07 56.58
C SER A 693 1.89 -1.16 55.65
N ILE A 694 2.09 -0.92 54.35
CA ILE A 694 2.80 -1.85 53.46
C ILE A 694 3.87 -1.09 52.66
N ARG A 695 5.14 -1.43 52.97
CA ARG A 695 6.30 -1.31 52.08
C ARG A 695 6.22 -2.41 51.01
N THR A 696 6.35 -2.06 49.74
CA THR A 696 7.29 -2.69 48.79
C THR A 696 7.43 -1.84 47.55
#